data_AF-A0A2T0B683-F1
#
_entry.id   AF-A0A2T0B683-F1
#
_cell.length_a   1.000
_cell.length_b   1.000
_cell.length_c   1.000
_cell.angle_alpha   90.00
_cell.angle_beta   90.00
_cell.angle_gamma   90.00
#
_symmetry.space_group_name_H-M   'P 1'
#
loop_
_entity.id
_entity.type
_entity.pdbx_description
1 polymer ?
#
loop_
_entity_poly.entity_id
_entity_poly.type
_entity_poly.pdbx_seq_one_letter_code
_entity_poly.pdbx_strand_id
1 'polypeptide(L)'
;MNNEMENYKQEFKKNLQYLIEEGQLEEAKEMIQQYEAIVKDDVEIASMKAVILIMEHEFKEAMKLLIKSLNNYGENFDLLFNLAYLYELNSNYEKAYYYYSKANEKCTDNEMKENIKGILDNLKTNHNVNNHKKRKSVLMIAQIFPPMGGSGVQRTLKFVKYLRKFGWEPVVVTVGNTAFNYLKDPTLEKEIPENLEIVRFDEKLNFTGNEATNLLNKYEKLINNDEIICEYKNIINNLSKENNGEELLKAFLIPDYSSFWAMDVLDKIDEYIDFNSIDILYSTSGPYSDHIIGYFLKDRFNKPWVCDFRDEWTNNPYVNFDKSGIVYNIMRNMEINILNRCNMIITTTPLAKENYINDLNIPESKVIVITNGYDEEDFKNIPIDAGKRDKFRIMHNGLLYMIRTPETFFQAIRMLLDNKRIDKDKIEVIFSYTENKDKWLKYLRENNMESIVKFNDYMSHNESIKLSMNSDMLLLIVGSGEKNKGVYTGKVFEYLRMGKPILALSPKQSVVEKLLNETNCGMNFEFEDVNGISNYIYKEYKDWQNSIKNKCNSSKLITKYERKNLTRKLANIFDEIYELDVKLKNAEHLLYDDCNLIDNNLEYKIKNALINNDNDYRLLRLLGYFYYRKQKYYEAYKFNNMALINTGNNLIKNEIEKLNLKILSENNIAELERRKKLELILVGETIDKDILSLIQSVGNINNIVNTSHFDVKEIREVILRNTNFDYIVIMEKDDDKFKSIISELMLLNIDESKIFDFYSYNYPYYIEGFEYKLNSFLKKSRIDMLVTGLSYGEIGLDCNKINIPSFNFALSGQDIFFDYQLFKFLLKFSNLKNNIKYVLISMGYYAFDYDLSKAEQCTRIHRYYADLGETHNYNNILHLRLCNALYKMHDYENDYKMYHNYKLNTKLNLKNRKQEDKIAIRQATMNYPETRKENKLIFKIYLDLLTENNIVPIITVLPVSKYYRKFYEDNYQKDKFYKIMNEFKINYKFEIFDYFHNDMFEDEDFFDYSHLNKYGAERFTNMLMERLGIS
;
A
#
# COMPACT_ATOMS: atom_id res chain seq x y z
N MET A 1 -30.94 15.29 22.02
CA MET A 1 -30.00 14.16 22.16
C MET A 1 -28.55 14.60 22.41
N ASN A 2 -27.92 15.48 21.64
CA ASN A 2 -26.50 15.86 21.90
C ASN A 2 -26.25 16.54 23.25
N ASN A 3 -27.16 17.38 23.77
CA ASN A 3 -26.95 18.09 25.04
C ASN A 3 -27.09 17.20 26.29
N GLU A 4 -27.90 16.13 26.24
CA GLU A 4 -28.07 15.22 27.38
C GLU A 4 -26.85 14.32 27.57
N MET A 5 -26.27 13.83 26.48
CA MET A 5 -25.05 13.02 26.52
C MET A 5 -23.87 13.84 27.04
N GLU A 6 -23.74 15.10 26.63
CA GLU A 6 -22.61 15.93 27.07
C GLU A 6 -22.71 16.32 28.55
N ASN A 7 -23.93 16.59 29.04
CA ASN A 7 -24.16 16.78 30.48
C ASN A 7 -23.84 15.51 31.28
N TYR A 8 -24.22 14.33 30.77
CA TYR A 8 -23.87 13.05 31.40
C TYR A 8 -22.35 12.86 31.51
N LYS A 9 -21.58 13.15 30.45
CA LYS A 9 -20.11 13.06 30.50
C LYS A 9 -19.52 14.02 31.54
N GLN A 10 -19.99 15.27 31.59
CA GLN A 10 -19.49 16.26 32.54
C GLN A 10 -19.77 15.86 33.99
N GLU A 11 -21.00 15.42 34.28
CA GLU A 11 -21.38 14.96 35.61
C GLU A 11 -20.60 13.71 36.03
N PHE A 12 -20.45 12.75 35.10
CA PHE A 12 -19.64 11.56 35.31
C PHE A 12 -18.20 11.90 35.68
N LYS A 13 -17.54 12.75 34.89
CA LYS A 13 -16.14 13.14 35.10
C LYS A 13 -15.93 13.86 36.42
N LYS A 14 -16.87 14.72 36.81
CA LYS A 14 -16.83 15.42 38.10
C LYS A 14 -16.92 14.45 39.29
N ASN A 15 -17.84 13.49 39.23
CA ASN A 15 -18.00 12.47 40.26
C ASN A 15 -16.78 11.54 40.33
N LEU A 16 -16.23 11.17 39.17
CA LEU A 16 -15.02 10.36 39.09
C LEU A 16 -13.82 11.09 39.70
N GLN A 17 -13.64 12.38 39.39
CA GLN A 17 -12.59 13.20 39.97
C GLN A 17 -12.70 13.27 41.50
N TYR A 18 -13.91 13.45 42.04
CA TYR A 18 -14.14 13.44 43.48
C TYR A 18 -13.70 12.12 44.13
N LEU A 19 -14.04 10.97 43.55
CA LEU A 19 -13.61 9.66 44.06
C LEU A 19 -12.09 9.49 44.05
N ILE A 20 -11.42 9.99 43.01
CA ILE A 20 -9.95 9.95 42.91
C ILE A 20 -9.32 10.84 43.99
N GLU A 21 -9.83 12.05 44.19
CA GLU A 21 -9.34 13.01 45.21
C GLU A 21 -9.52 12.49 46.65
N GLU A 22 -10.61 11.78 46.94
CA GLU A 22 -10.86 11.13 48.23
C GLU A 22 -10.12 9.79 48.41
N GLY A 23 -9.40 9.32 47.38
CA GLY A 23 -8.64 8.06 47.42
C GLY A 23 -9.50 6.80 47.31
N GLN A 24 -10.76 6.91 46.86
CA GLN A 24 -11.68 5.79 46.64
C GLN A 24 -11.44 5.12 45.27
N LEU A 25 -10.24 4.56 45.10
CA LEU A 25 -9.75 4.12 43.77
C LEU A 25 -10.50 2.93 43.17
N GLU A 26 -10.94 1.96 43.97
CA GLU A 26 -11.69 0.80 43.47
C GLU A 26 -13.07 1.21 42.94
N GLU A 27 -13.78 2.09 43.66
CA GLU A 27 -15.06 2.66 43.24
C GLU A 27 -14.90 3.48 41.94
N ALA A 28 -13.80 4.24 41.82
CA ALA A 28 -13.46 4.96 40.61
C ALA A 28 -13.23 4.02 39.41
N LYS A 29 -12.55 2.88 39.59
CA LYS A 29 -12.33 1.88 38.54
C LYS A 29 -13.63 1.22 38.08
N GLU A 30 -14.49 0.80 39.01
CA GLU A 30 -15.81 0.24 38.68
C GLU A 30 -16.66 1.23 37.90
N MET A 31 -16.65 2.50 38.32
CA MET A 31 -17.36 3.59 37.67
C MET A 31 -16.84 3.82 36.23
N ILE A 32 -15.53 3.80 36.01
CA ILE A 32 -14.91 3.89 34.67
C ILE A 32 -15.36 2.74 33.78
N GLN A 33 -15.38 1.50 34.28
CA GLN A 33 -15.79 0.33 33.50
C GLN A 33 -17.22 0.45 32.99
N GLN A 34 -18.13 1.00 33.82
CA GLN A 34 -19.52 1.26 33.44
C GLN A 34 -19.62 2.34 32.36
N TYR A 35 -18.81 3.40 32.46
CA TYR A 35 -18.77 4.48 31.47
C TYR A 35 -18.23 4.02 30.12
N GLU A 36 -17.13 3.26 30.10
CA GLU A 36 -16.52 2.75 28.87
C GLU A 36 -17.44 1.78 28.10
N ALA A 37 -18.44 1.19 28.76
CA ALA A 37 -19.49 0.39 28.11
C ALA A 37 -20.46 1.25 27.28
N ILE A 38 -20.59 2.54 27.60
CA ILE A 38 -21.54 3.48 26.97
C ILE A 38 -20.81 4.46 26.06
N VAL A 39 -19.74 5.08 26.57
CA VAL A 39 -18.94 6.09 25.88
C VAL A 39 -17.55 5.51 25.63
N LYS A 40 -17.24 5.27 24.36
CA LYS A 40 -15.92 4.82 23.93
C LYS A 40 -15.03 6.02 23.64
N ASP A 41 -13.73 5.83 23.86
CA ASP A 41 -12.66 6.69 23.38
C ASP A 41 -12.66 8.14 23.96
N ASP A 42 -12.72 8.28 25.29
CA ASP A 42 -12.67 9.57 26.00
C ASP A 42 -11.27 9.85 26.60
N VAL A 43 -10.60 10.90 26.10
CA VAL A 43 -9.22 11.26 26.46
C VAL A 43 -9.07 11.65 27.94
N GLU A 44 -10.07 12.29 28.54
CA GLU A 44 -10.01 12.72 29.95
C GLU A 44 -10.11 11.51 30.89
N ILE A 45 -10.91 10.51 30.52
CA ILE A 45 -10.98 9.24 31.25
C ILE A 45 -9.64 8.50 31.19
N ALA A 46 -8.97 8.50 30.03
CA ALA A 46 -7.64 7.91 29.92
C ALA A 46 -6.61 8.61 30.82
N SER A 47 -6.68 9.95 30.94
CA SER A 47 -5.86 10.71 31.89
C SER A 47 -6.17 10.36 33.35
N MET A 48 -7.45 10.31 33.73
CA MET A 48 -7.88 9.94 35.09
C MET A 48 -7.46 8.51 35.46
N LYS A 49 -7.54 7.55 34.53
CA LYS A 49 -7.01 6.18 34.73
C LYS A 49 -5.50 6.19 35.00
N ALA A 50 -4.74 7.05 34.33
CA ALA A 50 -3.32 7.19 34.58
C ALA A 50 -3.04 7.77 35.97
N VAL A 51 -3.84 8.73 36.44
CA VAL A 51 -3.74 9.28 37.81
C VAL A 51 -4.00 8.19 38.85
N ILE A 52 -5.04 7.35 38.66
CA ILE A 52 -5.30 6.19 39.53
C ILE A 52 -4.07 5.29 39.60
N LEU A 53 -3.50 4.89 38.46
CA LEU A 53 -2.30 4.06 38.41
C LEU A 53 -1.09 4.72 39.10
N ILE A 54 -0.93 6.04 38.99
CA ILE A 54 0.12 6.79 39.70
C ILE A 54 -0.09 6.73 41.22
N MET A 55 -1.34 6.89 41.70
CA MET A 55 -1.68 6.80 43.11
C MET A 55 -1.49 5.39 43.67
N GLU A 56 -1.64 4.36 42.83
CA GLU A 56 -1.36 2.96 43.16
C GLU A 56 0.13 2.59 43.04
N HIS A 57 1.00 3.54 42.71
CA HIS A 57 2.42 3.33 42.45
C HIS A 57 2.74 2.40 41.27
N GLU A 58 1.78 2.18 40.36
CA GLU A 58 1.92 1.41 39.12
C GLU A 58 2.48 2.28 37.97
N PHE A 59 3.61 2.94 38.23
CA PHE A 59 4.17 3.98 37.35
C PHE A 59 4.45 3.50 35.91
N LYS A 60 4.85 2.24 35.75
CA LYS A 60 5.15 1.67 34.42
C LYS A 60 3.89 1.53 33.58
N GLU A 61 2.80 1.05 34.18
CA GLU A 61 1.52 0.90 33.47
C GLU A 61 0.86 2.26 33.24
N ALA A 62 1.00 3.20 34.18
CA ALA A 62 0.60 4.60 33.97
C ALA A 62 1.32 5.22 32.76
N MET A 63 2.64 5.04 32.66
CA MET A 63 3.44 5.58 31.56
C MET A 63 3.02 4.98 30.21
N LYS A 64 2.81 3.66 30.15
CA LYS A 64 2.31 2.98 28.94
C LYS A 64 0.94 3.50 28.50
N LEU A 65 0.02 3.65 29.45
CA LEU A 65 -1.33 4.15 29.17
C LEU A 65 -1.29 5.58 28.63
N LEU A 66 -0.45 6.45 29.22
CA LEU A 66 -0.29 7.84 28.77
C LEU A 66 0.31 7.91 27.36
N ILE A 67 1.38 7.14 27.08
CA ILE A 67 2.01 7.11 25.75
C ILE A 67 1.03 6.58 24.70
N LYS A 68 0.32 5.47 25.00
CA LYS A 68 -0.71 4.92 24.12
C LYS A 68 -1.83 5.91 23.86
N SER A 69 -2.27 6.62 24.90
CA SER A 69 -3.29 7.66 24.78
C SER A 69 -2.82 8.83 23.91
N LEU A 70 -1.57 9.30 24.05
CA LEU A 70 -1.01 10.35 23.19
C LEU A 70 -0.95 9.92 21.72
N ASN A 71 -0.64 8.65 21.46
CA ASN A 71 -0.63 8.10 20.10
C ASN A 71 -2.02 7.99 19.47
N ASN A 72 -3.05 7.75 20.29
CA ASN A 72 -4.43 7.58 19.83
C ASN A 72 -5.21 8.91 19.73
N TYR A 73 -5.02 9.81 20.70
CA TYR A 73 -5.78 11.06 20.83
C TYR A 73 -5.00 12.31 20.43
N GLY A 74 -3.68 12.21 20.25
CA GLY A 74 -2.80 13.35 20.00
C GLY A 74 -2.35 14.08 21.27
N GLU A 75 -1.67 15.21 21.08
CA GLU A 75 -1.14 16.05 22.17
C GLU A 75 -2.27 16.72 22.98
N ASN A 76 -2.57 16.17 24.16
CA ASN A 76 -3.51 16.72 25.14
C ASN A 76 -2.77 17.21 26.40
N PHE A 77 -3.23 18.31 27.01
CA PHE A 77 -2.59 18.93 28.16
C PHE A 77 -2.37 17.97 29.33
N ASP A 78 -3.42 17.30 29.81
CA ASP A 78 -3.35 16.44 31.01
C ASP A 78 -2.48 15.21 30.76
N LEU A 79 -2.60 14.60 29.57
CA LEU A 79 -1.75 13.47 29.19
C LEU A 79 -0.27 13.87 29.18
N LEU A 80 0.06 15.01 28.58
CA LEU A 80 1.43 15.52 28.50
C LEU A 80 1.97 15.87 29.88
N PHE A 81 1.17 16.53 30.72
CA PHE A 81 1.58 16.94 32.07
C PHE A 81 1.84 15.73 32.97
N ASN A 82 0.92 14.75 32.99
CA ASN A 82 1.07 13.53 33.79
C ASN A 82 2.26 12.67 33.32
N LEU A 83 2.51 12.63 32.00
CA LEU A 83 3.68 11.93 31.47
C LEU A 83 4.99 12.65 31.83
N ALA A 84 5.00 14.00 31.78
CA ALA A 84 6.15 14.80 32.20
C ALA A 84 6.50 14.56 33.68
N TYR A 85 5.48 14.52 34.54
CA TYR A 85 5.63 14.23 35.97
C TYR A 85 6.23 12.84 36.21
N LEU A 86 5.78 11.81 35.51
CA LEU A 86 6.36 10.47 35.60
C LEU A 86 7.83 10.42 35.15
N TYR A 87 8.21 11.18 34.11
CA TYR A 87 9.61 11.29 33.72
C TYR A 87 10.46 12.04 34.75
N GLU A 88 9.91 13.06 35.39
CA GLU A 88 10.59 13.78 36.49
C GLU A 88 10.82 12.86 37.70
N LEU A 89 9.80 12.11 38.12
CA LEU A 89 9.91 11.11 39.18
C LEU A 89 10.98 10.06 38.89
N ASN A 90 11.10 9.64 37.62
CA ASN A 90 12.10 8.69 37.17
C ASN A 90 13.48 9.33 36.88
N SER A 91 13.69 10.58 37.28
CA SER A 91 14.94 11.35 37.07
C SER A 91 15.35 11.49 35.59
N ASN A 92 14.42 11.31 34.65
CA ASN A 92 14.63 11.58 33.24
C ASN A 92 14.25 13.04 32.94
N TYR A 93 15.08 13.95 33.44
CA TYR A 93 14.80 15.39 33.39
C TYR A 93 14.72 15.95 31.98
N GLU A 94 15.44 15.35 31.01
CA GLU A 94 15.39 15.78 29.62
C GLU A 94 14.01 15.52 29.00
N LYS A 95 13.44 14.33 29.21
CA LYS A 95 12.07 14.02 28.79
C LYS A 95 11.03 14.79 29.58
N ALA A 96 11.19 14.91 30.91
CA ALA A 96 10.30 15.72 31.73
C ALA A 96 10.20 17.15 31.17
N TYR A 97 11.35 17.76 30.89
CA TYR A 97 11.42 19.10 30.30
C TYR A 97 10.75 19.20 28.92
N TYR A 98 10.92 18.18 28.07
CA TYR A 98 10.25 18.10 26.77
C TYR A 98 8.72 18.06 26.92
N TYR A 99 8.18 17.15 27.73
CA TYR A 99 6.74 16.98 27.89
C TYR A 99 6.10 18.14 28.66
N TYR A 100 6.77 18.71 29.67
CA TYR A 100 6.29 19.95 30.32
C TYR A 100 6.29 21.14 29.36
N SER A 101 7.28 21.25 28.46
CA SER A 101 7.26 22.28 27.42
C SER A 101 6.03 22.14 26.51
N LYS A 102 5.71 20.92 26.09
CA LYS A 102 4.54 20.62 25.26
C LYS A 102 3.23 20.84 26.02
N ALA A 103 3.16 20.43 27.29
CA ALA A 103 2.01 20.70 28.15
C ALA A 103 1.77 22.21 28.28
N ASN A 104 2.82 23.01 28.49
CA ASN A 104 2.72 24.47 28.56
C ASN A 104 2.18 25.09 27.25
N GLU A 105 2.54 24.54 26.08
CA GLU A 105 2.02 24.97 24.77
C GLU A 105 0.52 24.64 24.61
N LYS A 106 0.04 23.55 25.20
CA LYS A 106 -1.38 23.12 25.13
C LYS A 106 -2.25 23.66 26.27
N CYS A 107 -1.65 24.18 27.33
CA CYS A 107 -2.37 24.70 28.48
C CYS A 107 -3.16 25.97 28.08
N THR A 108 -4.39 26.11 28.57
CA THR A 108 -5.22 27.32 28.39
C THR A 108 -5.29 28.18 29.65
N ASP A 109 -5.05 27.59 30.82
CA ASP A 109 -5.07 28.26 32.12
C ASP A 109 -3.77 29.04 32.38
N ASN A 110 -3.89 30.30 32.83
CA ASN A 110 -2.74 31.18 33.01
C ASN A 110 -1.95 30.90 34.28
N GLU A 111 -2.61 30.51 35.37
CA GLU A 111 -1.94 30.18 36.64
C GLU A 111 -1.12 28.90 36.47
N MET A 112 -1.72 27.90 35.83
CA MET A 112 -1.06 26.64 35.53
C MET A 112 0.14 26.82 34.58
N LYS A 113 0.05 27.73 33.60
CA LYS A 113 1.21 28.10 32.77
C LYS A 113 2.35 28.69 33.59
N GLU A 114 2.06 29.57 34.55
CA GLU A 114 3.09 30.13 35.43
C GLU A 114 3.75 29.04 36.29
N ASN A 115 2.94 28.11 36.82
CA ASN A 115 3.44 26.95 37.56
C ASN A 115 4.37 26.07 36.71
N ILE A 116 3.95 25.70 35.50
CA ILE A 116 4.76 24.89 34.58
C ILE A 116 6.05 25.62 34.20
N LYS A 117 5.99 26.94 33.99
CA LYS A 117 7.18 27.76 33.72
C LYS A 117 8.18 27.70 34.89
N GLY A 118 7.70 27.75 36.12
CA GLY A 118 8.52 27.54 37.32
C GLY A 118 9.21 26.16 37.33
N ILE A 119 8.48 25.09 37.00
CA ILE A 119 9.03 23.73 36.86
C ILE A 119 10.11 23.69 35.78
N LEU A 120 9.84 24.25 34.60
CA LEU A 120 10.79 24.29 33.48
C LEU A 120 12.07 25.04 33.84
N ASP A 121 11.98 26.16 34.57
CA ASP A 121 13.15 26.95 34.97
C ASP A 121 13.97 26.24 36.07
N ASN A 122 13.31 25.51 36.97
CA ASN A 122 13.97 24.61 37.91
C ASN A 122 14.76 23.51 37.16
N LEU A 123 14.11 22.78 36.24
CA LEU A 123 14.75 21.73 35.44
C LEU A 123 15.97 22.25 34.65
N LYS A 124 15.87 23.43 34.05
CA LYS A 124 17.02 24.06 33.36
C LYS A 124 18.19 24.34 34.31
N THR A 125 17.89 24.94 35.46
CA THR A 125 18.91 25.46 36.38
C THR A 125 19.62 24.33 37.12
N ASN A 126 18.84 23.34 37.59
CA ASN A 126 19.35 22.29 38.46
C ASN A 126 19.79 21.03 37.69
N HIS A 127 19.30 20.80 36.47
CA HIS A 127 19.57 19.57 35.70
C HIS A 127 20.13 19.80 34.29
N ASN A 128 20.42 21.04 33.88
CA ASN A 128 21.14 21.40 32.65
C ASN A 128 20.57 20.79 31.34
N VAL A 129 19.24 20.71 31.23
CA VAL A 129 18.49 20.04 30.15
C VAL A 129 18.43 20.79 28.80
N ASN A 130 19.20 21.86 28.61
CA ASN A 130 19.07 22.79 27.48
C ASN A 130 19.38 22.19 26.08
N ASN A 131 19.98 21.00 25.99
CA ASN A 131 20.42 20.41 24.73
C ASN A 131 19.33 19.61 23.99
N HIS A 132 18.29 19.13 24.68
CA HIS A 132 17.33 18.18 24.08
C HIS A 132 16.34 18.83 23.11
N LYS A 133 16.02 20.13 23.28
CA LYS A 133 15.00 20.84 22.47
C LYS A 133 15.44 21.22 21.05
N LYS A 134 16.68 20.90 20.63
CA LYS A 134 17.24 21.30 19.33
C LYS A 134 17.32 20.18 18.27
N ARG A 135 17.17 18.92 18.66
CA ARG A 135 17.34 17.79 17.75
C ARG A 135 16.00 17.26 17.25
N LYS A 136 15.96 16.84 15.99
CA LYS A 136 14.89 16.04 15.41
C LYS A 136 15.06 14.59 15.85
N SER A 137 14.01 13.79 15.93
CA SER A 137 14.07 12.41 16.45
C SER A 137 13.90 11.36 15.36
N VAL A 138 14.71 10.30 15.39
CA VAL A 138 14.59 9.14 14.50
C VAL A 138 14.35 7.86 15.29
N LEU A 139 13.27 7.15 14.97
CA LEU A 139 13.04 5.79 15.49
C LEU A 139 13.84 4.80 14.64
N MET A 140 14.88 4.22 15.22
CA MET A 140 15.75 3.21 14.62
C MET A 140 15.27 1.81 15.00
N ILE A 141 14.65 1.12 14.06
CA ILE A 141 14.25 -0.28 14.17
C ILE A 141 15.44 -1.13 13.73
N ALA A 142 16.07 -1.78 14.69
CA ALA A 142 17.25 -2.60 14.48
C ALA A 142 17.23 -3.77 15.47
N GLN A 143 16.74 -4.93 15.02
CA GLN A 143 16.71 -6.14 15.82
C GLN A 143 18.11 -6.50 16.34
N ILE A 144 19.14 -6.29 15.51
CA ILE A 144 20.56 -6.50 15.86
C ILE A 144 21.20 -5.20 16.37
N PHE A 145 21.34 -5.09 17.69
CA PHE A 145 21.96 -3.94 18.38
C PHE A 145 22.72 -4.40 19.64
N PRO A 146 23.69 -3.64 20.21
CA PRO A 146 24.37 -4.06 21.43
C PRO A 146 23.39 -4.40 22.57
N PRO A 147 23.73 -5.37 23.44
CA PRO A 147 25.03 -6.01 23.60
C PRO A 147 25.32 -7.16 22.62
N MET A 148 24.52 -7.35 21.58
CA MET A 148 24.88 -8.26 20.49
C MET A 148 26.21 -7.80 19.86
N GLY A 149 27.03 -8.77 19.45
CA GLY A 149 28.29 -8.56 18.76
C GLY A 149 28.21 -8.93 17.28
N GLY A 150 29.37 -8.94 16.61
CA GLY A 150 29.48 -9.30 15.21
C GLY A 150 29.39 -8.13 14.24
N SER A 151 29.62 -8.41 12.95
CA SER A 151 29.78 -7.38 11.92
C SER A 151 28.50 -6.61 11.60
N GLY A 152 27.32 -7.20 11.84
CA GLY A 152 26.03 -6.55 11.56
C GLY A 152 25.71 -5.38 12.50
N VAL A 153 26.08 -5.50 13.78
CA VAL A 153 25.80 -4.50 14.84
C VAL A 153 26.52 -3.18 14.57
N GLN A 154 27.72 -3.29 14.00
CA GLN A 154 28.69 -2.21 13.87
C GLN A 154 28.17 -1.00 13.09
N ARG A 155 27.41 -1.23 12.01
CA ARG A 155 26.89 -0.15 11.17
C ARG A 155 25.90 0.72 11.94
N THR A 156 24.86 0.10 12.48
CA THR A 156 23.78 0.79 13.22
C THR A 156 24.31 1.47 14.47
N LEU A 157 25.17 0.79 15.24
CA LEU A 157 25.79 1.36 16.45
C LEU A 157 26.52 2.67 16.14
N LYS A 158 27.31 2.73 15.07
CA LYS A 158 28.07 3.95 14.78
C LYS A 158 27.20 5.05 14.16
N PHE A 159 26.10 4.72 13.48
CA PHE A 159 25.08 5.72 13.16
C PHE A 159 24.51 6.34 14.44
N VAL A 160 24.05 5.51 15.39
CA VAL A 160 23.56 5.96 16.70
C VAL A 160 24.59 6.82 17.44
N LYS A 161 25.86 6.38 17.48
CA LYS A 161 26.99 7.11 18.10
C LYS A 161 27.16 8.53 17.57
N TYR A 162 26.93 8.76 16.27
CA TYR A 162 27.25 10.02 15.61
C TYR A 162 26.05 10.89 15.23
N LEU A 163 24.82 10.38 15.17
CA LEU A 163 23.62 11.13 14.76
C LEU A 163 23.39 12.41 15.58
N ARG A 164 23.63 12.38 16.90
CA ARG A 164 23.52 13.55 17.78
C ARG A 164 24.41 14.73 17.36
N LYS A 165 25.53 14.47 16.66
CA LYS A 165 26.42 15.52 16.12
C LYS A 165 25.85 16.23 14.89
N PHE A 166 24.81 15.65 14.29
CA PHE A 166 24.17 16.13 13.06
C PHE A 166 22.71 16.51 13.29
N GLY A 167 22.32 16.84 14.53
CA GLY A 167 20.99 17.36 14.83
C GLY A 167 19.88 16.31 14.98
N TRP A 168 20.25 15.01 15.05
CA TRP A 168 19.28 13.92 15.18
C TRP A 168 19.44 13.17 16.52
N GLU A 169 18.33 12.92 17.20
CA GLU A 169 18.22 12.13 18.42
C GLU A 169 17.73 10.72 18.05
N PRO A 170 18.56 9.67 18.22
CA PRO A 170 18.14 8.30 17.95
C PRO A 170 17.29 7.76 19.09
N VAL A 171 16.23 7.02 18.75
CA VAL A 171 15.47 6.17 19.65
C VAL A 171 15.52 4.76 19.08
N VAL A 172 16.04 3.78 19.82
CA VAL A 172 16.31 2.45 19.25
C VAL A 172 15.27 1.42 19.72
N VAL A 173 14.70 0.68 18.78
CA VAL A 173 13.89 -0.52 19.05
C VAL A 173 14.68 -1.74 18.61
N THR A 174 14.94 -2.66 19.54
CA THR A 174 15.82 -3.81 19.34
C THR A 174 15.32 -5.03 20.10
N VAL A 175 15.93 -6.20 19.84
CA VAL A 175 15.67 -7.40 20.63
C VAL A 175 16.22 -7.29 22.07
N GLY A 176 15.48 -7.87 23.01
CA GLY A 176 15.89 -8.10 24.40
C GLY A 176 16.49 -9.49 24.58
N ASN A 177 15.84 -10.31 25.41
CA ASN A 177 16.13 -11.74 25.48
C ASN A 177 15.73 -12.39 24.15
N THR A 178 16.58 -13.27 23.63
CA THR A 178 16.34 -13.98 22.37
C THR A 178 16.62 -15.46 22.57
N ALA A 179 15.80 -16.28 21.91
CA ALA A 179 16.01 -17.72 21.86
C ALA A 179 17.20 -18.13 20.96
N PHE A 180 17.73 -17.21 20.16
CA PHE A 180 18.89 -17.45 19.31
C PHE A 180 20.18 -17.04 20.02
N ASN A 181 21.17 -17.93 20.02
CA ASN A 181 22.43 -17.72 20.73
C ASN A 181 23.39 -16.83 19.92
N TYR A 182 23.07 -15.56 19.76
CA TYR A 182 23.97 -14.61 19.11
C TYR A 182 25.24 -14.39 19.91
N LEU A 183 26.32 -14.06 19.18
CA LEU A 183 27.52 -13.52 19.78
C LEU A 183 27.15 -12.26 20.58
N LYS A 184 27.64 -12.15 21.82
CA LYS A 184 27.50 -10.97 22.66
C LYS A 184 28.85 -10.30 22.85
N ASP A 185 28.87 -8.97 22.76
CA ASP A 185 30.01 -8.13 23.06
C ASP A 185 29.54 -6.91 23.89
N PRO A 186 29.52 -7.02 25.22
CA PRO A 186 29.11 -5.91 26.10
C PRO A 186 30.01 -4.68 25.99
N THR A 187 31.22 -4.80 25.42
CA THR A 187 32.11 -3.64 25.29
C THR A 187 31.57 -2.60 24.32
N LEU A 188 30.70 -3.01 23.38
CA LEU A 188 30.03 -2.13 22.41
C LEU A 188 29.01 -1.19 23.07
N GLU A 189 28.50 -1.51 24.25
CA GLU A 189 27.56 -0.64 24.97
C GLU A 189 28.22 0.69 25.38
N LYS A 190 29.55 0.69 25.58
CA LYS A 190 30.31 1.92 25.88
C LYS A 190 30.34 2.92 24.73
N GLU A 191 29.96 2.49 23.53
CA GLU A 191 29.87 3.36 22.36
C GLU A 191 28.49 4.01 22.20
N ILE A 192 27.49 3.53 22.95
CA ILE A 192 26.14 4.10 22.95
C ILE A 192 26.20 5.45 23.69
N PRO A 193 25.66 6.53 23.12
CA PRO A 193 25.54 7.80 23.82
C PRO A 193 24.78 7.66 25.15
N GLU A 194 25.22 8.37 26.19
CA GLU A 194 24.53 8.39 27.49
C GLU A 194 23.07 8.86 27.35
N ASN A 195 22.18 8.32 28.19
CA ASN A 195 20.74 8.65 28.22
C ASN A 195 20.02 8.45 26.89
N LEU A 196 20.48 7.53 26.03
CA LEU A 196 19.75 7.15 24.82
C LEU A 196 18.55 6.26 25.18
N GLU A 197 17.39 6.51 24.57
CA GLU A 197 16.24 5.63 24.71
C GLU A 197 16.39 4.36 23.86
N ILE A 198 16.37 3.20 24.53
CA ILE A 198 16.43 1.88 23.90
C ILE A 198 15.26 1.05 24.44
N VAL A 199 14.32 0.71 23.56
CA VAL A 199 13.18 -0.15 23.87
C VAL A 199 13.49 -1.56 23.39
N ARG A 200 13.37 -2.53 24.31
CA ARG A 200 13.69 -3.93 24.05
C ARG A 200 12.44 -4.80 24.11
N PHE A 201 12.22 -5.58 23.06
CA PHE A 201 11.19 -6.61 23.00
C PHE A 201 11.85 -7.99 23.00
N ASP A 202 11.40 -8.87 23.88
CA ASP A 202 11.91 -10.24 23.95
C ASP A 202 11.39 -11.06 22.76
N GLU A 203 12.27 -11.86 22.18
CA GLU A 203 11.97 -12.76 21.07
C GLU A 203 11.73 -14.17 21.61
N LYS A 204 10.53 -14.69 21.33
CA LYS A 204 10.05 -16.00 21.77
C LYS A 204 9.86 -16.94 20.57
N LEU A 205 10.07 -18.24 20.77
CA LEU A 205 9.81 -19.28 19.77
C LEU A 205 8.40 -19.87 19.85
N ASN A 206 7.74 -19.72 20.99
CA ASN A 206 6.39 -20.24 21.20
C ASN A 206 5.36 -19.14 20.89
N PHE A 207 4.36 -19.49 20.09
CA PHE A 207 3.25 -18.61 19.72
C PHE A 207 1.91 -19.33 19.82
N THR A 208 0.87 -18.53 20.02
CA THR A 208 -0.53 -18.95 20.05
C THR A 208 -1.14 -18.95 18.64
N GLY A 209 -2.27 -19.65 18.45
CA GLY A 209 -2.99 -19.63 17.17
C GLY A 209 -3.48 -18.23 16.75
N ASN A 210 -3.76 -17.36 17.72
CA ASN A 210 -4.12 -15.96 17.45
C ASN A 210 -2.93 -15.16 16.91
N GLU A 211 -1.73 -15.34 17.47
CA GLU A 211 -0.51 -14.68 17.00
C GLU A 211 -0.13 -15.13 15.59
N ALA A 212 -0.25 -16.44 15.29
CA ALA A 212 -0.06 -16.96 13.95
C ALA A 212 -1.07 -16.37 12.95
N THR A 213 -2.34 -16.22 13.37
CA THR A 213 -3.39 -15.61 12.54
C THR A 213 -3.12 -14.12 12.30
N ASN A 214 -2.68 -13.37 13.33
CA ASN A 214 -2.30 -11.95 13.19
C ASN A 214 -1.13 -11.80 12.20
N LEU A 215 -0.11 -12.65 12.33
CA LEU A 215 1.02 -12.71 11.40
C LEU A 215 0.56 -12.91 9.95
N LEU A 216 -0.31 -13.90 9.70
CA LEU A 216 -0.84 -14.15 8.36
C LEU A 216 -1.65 -12.99 7.80
N ASN A 217 -2.49 -12.34 8.62
CA ASN A 217 -3.25 -11.18 8.20
C ASN A 217 -2.34 -9.99 7.83
N LYS A 218 -1.20 -9.83 8.54
CA LYS A 218 -0.19 -8.82 8.18
C LYS A 218 0.53 -9.21 6.90
N TYR A 219 0.89 -10.48 6.72
CA TYR A 219 1.53 -10.94 5.49
C TYR A 219 0.64 -10.83 4.27
N GLU A 220 -0.66 -11.10 4.41
CA GLU A 220 -1.66 -10.87 3.37
C GLU A 220 -1.66 -9.41 2.90
N LYS A 221 -1.68 -8.46 3.84
CA LYS A 221 -1.59 -7.02 3.53
C LYS A 221 -0.25 -6.63 2.90
N LEU A 222 0.84 -7.19 3.39
CA LEU A 222 2.19 -6.85 2.93
C LEU A 222 2.50 -7.45 1.55
N ILE A 223 2.08 -8.67 1.27
CA ILE A 223 2.30 -9.38 0.00
C ILE A 223 1.35 -8.82 -1.07
N ASN A 224 0.11 -8.52 -0.71
CA ASN A 224 -0.89 -7.89 -1.58
C ASN A 224 -1.03 -8.58 -2.95
N ASN A 225 -1.06 -9.93 -2.94
CA ASN A 225 -1.21 -10.77 -4.12
C ASN A 225 -2.01 -12.03 -3.75
N ASP A 226 -3.26 -12.10 -4.25
CA ASP A 226 -4.21 -13.14 -3.86
C ASP A 226 -3.75 -14.56 -4.23
N GLU A 227 -3.10 -14.73 -5.37
CA GLU A 227 -2.61 -16.04 -5.83
C GLU A 227 -1.52 -16.58 -4.90
N ILE A 228 -0.52 -15.75 -4.59
CA ILE A 228 0.58 -16.09 -3.69
C ILE A 228 0.05 -16.36 -2.27
N ILE A 229 -0.90 -15.54 -1.79
CA ILE A 229 -1.50 -15.72 -0.47
C ILE A 229 -2.33 -17.00 -0.38
N CYS A 230 -3.11 -17.33 -1.41
CA CYS A 230 -3.86 -18.57 -1.46
C CYS A 230 -2.92 -19.78 -1.40
N GLU A 231 -1.84 -19.76 -2.18
CA GLU A 231 -0.84 -20.83 -2.17
C GLU A 231 -0.15 -20.95 -0.80
N TYR A 232 0.25 -19.83 -0.21
CA TYR A 232 0.88 -19.80 1.12
C TYR A 232 -0.04 -20.34 2.22
N LYS A 233 -1.31 -19.91 2.24
CA LYS A 233 -2.33 -20.42 3.18
C LYS A 233 -2.57 -21.91 2.98
N ASN A 234 -2.57 -22.41 1.73
CA ASN A 234 -2.70 -23.84 1.45
C ASN A 234 -1.53 -24.66 2.01
N ILE A 235 -0.29 -24.15 1.88
CA ILE A 235 0.90 -24.80 2.45
C ILE A 235 0.78 -24.91 3.97
N ILE A 236 0.44 -23.81 4.64
CA ILE A 236 0.24 -23.78 6.10
C ILE A 236 -0.85 -24.75 6.53
N ASN A 237 -2.00 -24.75 5.83
CA ASN A 237 -3.11 -25.64 6.13
C ASN A 237 -2.74 -27.12 5.95
N ASN A 238 -1.94 -27.46 4.94
CA ASN A 238 -1.47 -28.83 4.72
C ASN A 238 -0.48 -29.26 5.81
N LEU A 239 0.53 -28.43 6.12
CA LEU A 239 1.50 -28.71 7.18
C LEU A 239 0.84 -28.86 8.55
N SER A 240 -0.20 -28.05 8.82
CA SER A 240 -1.01 -28.17 10.04
C SER A 240 -1.79 -29.49 10.10
N LYS A 241 -2.34 -29.97 8.97
CA LYS A 241 -3.05 -31.27 8.92
C LYS A 241 -2.12 -32.46 9.08
N GLU A 242 -0.89 -32.34 8.58
CA GLU A 242 0.15 -33.37 8.63
C GLU A 242 0.82 -33.47 10.02
N ASN A 243 0.48 -32.59 10.98
CA ASN A 243 1.13 -32.46 12.28
C ASN A 243 2.66 -32.25 12.19
N ASN A 244 3.13 -31.59 11.14
CA ASN A 244 4.54 -31.31 10.93
C ASN A 244 4.93 -29.96 11.54
N GLY A 245 5.09 -29.94 12.87
CA GLY A 245 5.31 -28.71 13.63
C GLY A 245 6.60 -27.95 13.25
N GLU A 246 7.66 -28.65 12.84
CA GLU A 246 8.93 -28.00 12.45
C GLU A 246 8.80 -27.25 11.13
N GLU A 247 8.22 -27.88 10.10
CA GLU A 247 8.00 -27.23 8.80
C GLU A 247 6.95 -26.13 8.90
N LEU A 248 5.92 -26.32 9.72
CA LEU A 248 4.93 -25.28 10.01
C LEU A 248 5.59 -24.04 10.65
N LEU A 249 6.49 -24.25 11.62
CA LEU A 249 7.28 -23.17 12.21
C LEU A 249 8.13 -22.46 11.15
N LYS A 250 8.87 -23.21 10.31
CA LYS A 250 9.66 -22.62 9.21
C LYS A 250 8.81 -21.78 8.26
N ALA A 251 7.59 -22.22 7.94
CA ALA A 251 6.68 -21.49 7.08
C ALA A 251 6.23 -20.15 7.71
N PHE A 252 6.02 -20.10 9.04
CA PHE A 252 5.71 -18.85 9.75
C PHE A 252 6.92 -17.93 9.93
N LEU A 253 8.14 -18.49 10.02
CA LEU A 253 9.38 -17.72 10.13
C LEU A 253 9.91 -17.21 8.77
N ILE A 254 9.05 -17.14 7.75
CA ILE A 254 9.34 -16.37 6.54
C ILE A 254 9.02 -14.91 6.85
N PRO A 255 9.91 -13.93 6.62
CA PRO A 255 11.15 -14.12 5.88
C PRO A 255 12.37 -14.48 6.72
N ASP A 256 12.29 -14.29 8.03
CA ASP A 256 13.32 -14.66 8.97
C ASP A 256 12.74 -14.95 10.36
N TYR A 257 13.61 -15.41 11.25
CA TYR A 257 13.27 -15.82 12.60
C TYR A 257 12.66 -14.69 13.47
N SER A 258 12.82 -13.42 13.07
CA SER A 258 12.30 -12.27 13.80
C SER A 258 10.86 -11.90 13.42
N SER A 259 10.18 -12.75 12.63
CA SER A 259 8.79 -12.54 12.20
C SER A 259 7.84 -12.32 13.39
N PHE A 260 7.89 -13.16 14.42
CA PHE A 260 7.04 -13.01 15.61
C PHE A 260 7.48 -11.84 16.51
N TRP A 261 8.78 -11.58 16.62
CA TRP A 261 9.29 -10.39 17.31
C TRP A 261 8.75 -9.12 16.67
N ALA A 262 8.72 -9.05 15.34
CA ALA A 262 8.15 -7.91 14.62
C ALA A 262 6.65 -7.72 14.91
N MET A 263 5.88 -8.80 15.07
CA MET A 263 4.47 -8.70 15.47
C MET A 263 4.33 -8.17 16.89
N ASP A 264 5.12 -8.69 17.84
CA ASP A 264 5.12 -8.20 19.23
C ASP A 264 5.49 -6.71 19.32
N VAL A 265 6.45 -6.26 18.50
CA VAL A 265 6.76 -4.83 18.36
C VAL A 265 5.54 -4.08 17.81
N LEU A 266 4.98 -4.50 16.68
CA LEU A 266 3.86 -3.79 16.05
C LEU A 266 2.62 -3.67 16.93
N ASP A 267 2.35 -4.69 17.75
CA ASP A 267 1.17 -4.74 18.61
C ASP A 267 1.29 -3.85 19.85
N LYS A 268 2.52 -3.57 20.30
CA LYS A 268 2.77 -2.93 21.61
C LYS A 268 3.61 -1.66 21.56
N ILE A 269 4.29 -1.34 20.44
CA ILE A 269 5.26 -0.23 20.38
C ILE A 269 4.67 1.14 20.76
N ASP A 270 3.37 1.34 20.53
CA ASP A 270 2.64 2.55 20.89
C ASP A 270 2.40 2.71 22.40
N GLU A 271 2.74 1.71 23.21
CA GLU A 271 2.81 1.80 24.68
C GLU A 271 4.19 2.27 25.17
N TYR A 272 5.22 2.21 24.31
CA TYR A 272 6.60 2.50 24.71
C TYR A 272 7.16 3.76 24.04
N ILE A 273 6.67 4.09 22.85
CA ILE A 273 7.14 5.21 22.04
C ILE A 273 6.00 6.19 21.79
N ASP A 274 6.20 7.46 22.16
CA ASP A 274 5.34 8.55 21.70
C ASP A 274 5.72 8.92 20.28
N PHE A 275 4.91 8.51 19.31
CA PHE A 275 5.15 8.81 17.90
C PHE A 275 4.96 10.29 17.58
N ASN A 276 4.34 11.12 18.44
CA ASN A 276 4.33 12.57 18.25
C ASN A 276 5.73 13.17 18.39
N SER A 277 6.58 12.55 19.22
CA SER A 277 7.98 12.94 19.41
C SER A 277 8.95 12.43 18.32
N ILE A 278 8.50 11.53 17.43
CA ILE A 278 9.31 10.94 16.37
C ILE A 278 9.09 11.67 15.04
N ASP A 279 10.18 12.09 14.39
CA ASP A 279 10.10 12.81 13.11
C ASP A 279 10.22 11.88 11.91
N ILE A 280 11.04 10.83 11.99
CA ILE A 280 11.27 9.87 10.90
C ILE A 280 11.50 8.45 11.42
N LEU A 281 11.14 7.45 10.61
CA LEU A 281 11.45 6.05 10.85
C LEU A 281 12.69 5.65 10.05
N TYR A 282 13.52 4.80 10.65
CA TYR A 282 14.63 4.12 10.00
C TYR A 282 14.58 2.65 10.38
N SER A 283 14.64 1.74 9.40
CA SER A 283 14.82 0.31 9.66
C SER A 283 16.00 -0.25 8.87
N THR A 284 16.70 -1.23 9.42
CA THR A 284 17.94 -1.77 8.84
C THR A 284 17.91 -3.29 8.74
N SER A 285 18.31 -3.84 7.59
CA SER A 285 18.13 -5.24 7.29
C SER A 285 19.23 -6.18 7.81
N GLY A 286 18.88 -7.47 7.72
CA GLY A 286 19.56 -8.64 8.23
C GLY A 286 19.34 -8.80 9.73
N PRO A 287 18.08 -8.82 10.23
CA PRO A 287 16.88 -9.40 9.59
C PRO A 287 16.00 -8.45 8.75
N TYR A 288 15.21 -8.98 7.82
CA TYR A 288 14.28 -8.21 6.98
C TYR A 288 12.95 -7.89 7.69
N SER A 289 12.61 -8.61 8.77
CA SER A 289 11.47 -8.32 9.64
C SER A 289 11.50 -6.89 10.22
N ASP A 290 12.67 -6.26 10.35
CA ASP A 290 12.82 -4.84 10.72
C ASP A 290 12.10 -3.92 9.71
N HIS A 291 12.09 -4.27 8.42
CA HIS A 291 11.37 -3.51 7.41
C HIS A 291 9.86 -3.75 7.43
N ILE A 292 9.41 -4.92 7.89
CA ILE A 292 7.98 -5.20 8.09
C ILE A 292 7.42 -4.25 9.16
N ILE A 293 8.16 -4.03 10.25
CA ILE A 293 7.79 -3.05 11.28
C ILE A 293 7.69 -1.65 10.65
N GLY A 294 8.74 -1.23 9.93
CA GLY A 294 8.76 0.07 9.25
C GLY A 294 7.57 0.29 8.29
N TYR A 295 7.21 -0.76 7.52
CA TYR A 295 6.09 -0.74 6.58
C TYR A 295 4.76 -0.41 7.27
N PHE A 296 4.45 -1.09 8.38
CA PHE A 296 3.19 -0.86 9.09
C PHE A 296 3.19 0.41 9.93
N LEU A 297 4.32 0.78 10.55
CA LEU A 297 4.41 2.00 11.36
C LEU A 297 4.32 3.27 10.52
N LYS A 298 4.85 3.26 9.29
CA LYS A 298 4.79 4.38 8.36
C LYS A 298 3.37 4.92 8.24
N ASP A 299 2.41 4.03 7.99
CA ASP A 299 1.03 4.40 7.70
C ASP A 299 0.20 4.60 8.96
N ARG A 300 0.45 3.78 9.99
CA ARG A 300 -0.23 3.91 11.29
C ARG A 300 0.01 5.27 11.93
N PHE A 301 1.25 5.78 11.86
CA PHE A 301 1.66 7.01 12.54
C PHE A 301 2.01 8.17 11.60
N ASN A 302 1.76 8.02 10.30
CA ASN A 302 2.04 9.03 9.27
C ASN A 302 3.47 9.61 9.36
N LYS A 303 4.46 8.72 9.34
CA LYS A 303 5.87 9.09 9.42
C LYS A 303 6.58 8.83 8.10
N PRO A 304 7.53 9.69 7.69
CA PRO A 304 8.46 9.32 6.65
C PRO A 304 9.31 8.12 7.08
N TRP A 305 9.75 7.30 6.14
CA TRP A 305 10.48 6.06 6.45
C TRP A 305 11.64 5.82 5.49
N VAL A 306 12.83 5.56 6.06
CA VAL A 306 14.03 5.14 5.35
C VAL A 306 14.33 3.66 5.63
N CYS A 307 14.51 2.88 4.56
CA CYS A 307 14.78 1.44 4.60
C CYS A 307 16.26 1.19 4.22
N ASP A 308 17.12 0.80 5.17
CA ASP A 308 18.52 0.39 4.90
C ASP A 308 18.60 -1.11 4.66
N PHE A 309 18.58 -1.47 3.38
CA PHE A 309 18.62 -2.85 2.93
C PHE A 309 19.99 -3.50 3.09
N ARG A 310 21.06 -2.82 3.48
CA ARG A 310 22.42 -3.37 3.61
C ARG A 310 22.84 -4.26 2.41
N ASP A 311 22.54 -5.56 2.46
CA ASP A 311 22.65 -6.53 1.36
C ASP A 311 21.29 -6.76 0.68
N GLU A 312 21.27 -6.96 -0.65
CA GLU A 312 20.01 -7.23 -1.38
C GLU A 312 19.24 -8.43 -0.79
N TRP A 313 17.90 -8.37 -0.78
CA TRP A 313 17.08 -9.43 -0.17
C TRP A 313 16.91 -10.62 -1.09
N THR A 314 16.19 -10.49 -2.21
CA THR A 314 15.97 -11.63 -3.12
C THR A 314 17.11 -11.91 -4.10
N ASN A 315 18.07 -10.99 -4.21
CA ASN A 315 19.30 -11.13 -4.98
C ASN A 315 20.55 -11.32 -4.09
N ASN A 316 20.36 -11.79 -2.85
CA ASN A 316 21.46 -11.93 -1.89
C ASN A 316 22.51 -12.95 -2.38
N PRO A 317 23.82 -12.61 -2.38
CA PRO A 317 24.86 -13.54 -2.80
C PRO A 317 25.08 -14.73 -1.85
N TYR A 318 24.61 -14.62 -0.61
CA TYR A 318 24.77 -15.66 0.43
C TYR A 318 23.61 -16.65 0.48
N VAL A 319 22.52 -16.41 -0.25
CA VAL A 319 21.35 -17.27 -0.27
C VAL A 319 21.13 -17.82 -1.68
N ASN A 320 20.86 -19.12 -1.78
CA ASN A 320 20.51 -19.75 -3.05
C ASN A 320 19.00 -19.96 -3.12
N PHE A 321 18.27 -18.95 -3.60
CA PHE A 321 16.83 -19.05 -3.79
C PHE A 321 16.45 -19.95 -4.96
N ASP A 322 15.48 -20.83 -4.75
CA ASP A 322 14.71 -21.41 -5.85
C ASP A 322 13.76 -20.34 -6.39
N LYS A 323 14.12 -19.75 -7.53
CA LYS A 323 13.35 -18.67 -8.17
C LYS A 323 11.97 -19.13 -8.70
N SER A 324 11.72 -20.44 -8.76
CA SER A 324 10.42 -21.00 -9.15
C SER A 324 9.52 -21.30 -7.94
N GLY A 325 10.06 -21.25 -6.72
CA GLY A 325 9.35 -21.61 -5.52
C GLY A 325 8.52 -20.48 -4.89
N ILE A 326 7.44 -20.87 -4.23
CA ILE A 326 6.53 -19.97 -3.49
C ILE A 326 7.24 -19.10 -2.44
N VAL A 327 8.23 -19.62 -1.72
CA VAL A 327 8.98 -18.84 -0.71
C VAL A 327 9.69 -17.64 -1.34
N TYR A 328 10.29 -17.84 -2.52
CA TYR A 328 10.91 -16.75 -3.26
C TYR A 328 9.87 -15.73 -3.73
N ASN A 329 8.72 -16.20 -4.24
CA ASN A 329 7.63 -15.32 -4.67
C ASN A 329 7.07 -14.47 -3.51
N ILE A 330 6.91 -15.06 -2.32
CA ILE A 330 6.52 -14.35 -1.09
C ILE A 330 7.55 -13.26 -0.77
N MET A 331 8.82 -13.63 -0.60
CA MET A 331 9.88 -12.68 -0.23
C MET A 331 10.06 -11.57 -1.27
N ARG A 332 9.95 -11.90 -2.57
CA ARG A 332 10.07 -10.93 -3.66
C ARG A 332 8.92 -9.93 -3.66
N ASN A 333 7.68 -10.37 -3.40
CA ASN A 333 6.55 -9.45 -3.30
C ASN A 333 6.64 -8.58 -2.04
N MET A 334 7.05 -9.15 -0.90
CA MET A 334 7.33 -8.35 0.31
C MET A 334 8.40 -7.28 0.03
N GLU A 335 9.52 -7.66 -0.59
CA GLU A 335 10.61 -6.75 -0.98
C GLU A 335 10.08 -5.63 -1.88
N ILE A 336 9.40 -5.95 -2.98
CA ILE A 336 8.83 -4.96 -3.91
C ILE A 336 7.89 -3.99 -3.19
N ASN A 337 6.97 -4.50 -2.37
CA ASN A 337 5.99 -3.67 -1.68
C ASN A 337 6.65 -2.77 -0.62
N ILE A 338 7.68 -3.26 0.08
CA ILE A 338 8.49 -2.47 1.00
C ILE A 338 9.24 -1.36 0.25
N LEU A 339 9.97 -1.71 -0.81
CA LEU A 339 10.77 -0.76 -1.59
C LEU A 339 9.88 0.32 -2.20
N ASN A 340 8.68 -0.04 -2.67
CA ASN A 340 7.70 0.92 -3.20
C ASN A 340 7.10 1.80 -2.11
N ARG A 341 7.01 1.33 -0.86
CA ARG A 341 6.36 2.05 0.23
C ARG A 341 7.30 2.96 1.05
N CYS A 342 8.56 2.59 1.27
CA CYS A 342 9.50 3.50 1.97
C CYS A 342 9.72 4.80 1.18
N ASN A 343 10.20 5.87 1.82
CA ASN A 343 10.53 7.14 1.16
C ASN A 343 11.91 7.13 0.52
N MET A 344 12.86 6.42 1.12
CA MET A 344 14.23 6.31 0.62
C MET A 344 14.81 4.96 0.97
N ILE A 345 15.55 4.38 0.02
CA ILE A 345 16.23 3.09 0.13
C ILE A 345 17.72 3.34 0.25
N ILE A 346 18.33 2.75 1.27
CA ILE A 346 19.77 2.73 1.43
C ILE A 346 20.28 1.33 1.10
N THR A 347 21.35 1.27 0.31
CA THR A 347 22.11 0.04 0.05
C THR A 347 23.60 0.30 0.24
N THR A 348 24.39 -0.77 0.37
CA THR A 348 25.82 -0.65 0.68
C THR A 348 26.72 -0.57 -0.55
N THR A 349 26.24 -0.92 -1.76
CA THR A 349 27.10 -0.95 -2.96
C THR A 349 26.45 -0.32 -4.20
N PRO A 350 27.24 0.25 -5.12
CA PRO A 350 26.72 0.76 -6.39
C PRO A 350 26.02 -0.31 -7.24
N LEU A 351 26.52 -1.55 -7.25
CA LEU A 351 25.90 -2.63 -8.01
C LEU A 351 24.52 -2.99 -7.45
N ALA A 352 24.35 -3.05 -6.13
CA ALA A 352 23.03 -3.27 -5.53
C ALA A 352 22.05 -2.14 -5.86
N LYS A 353 22.53 -0.88 -5.94
CA LYS A 353 21.71 0.24 -6.44
C LYS A 353 21.25 -0.02 -7.88
N GLU A 354 22.16 -0.41 -8.77
CA GLU A 354 21.85 -0.73 -10.16
C GLU A 354 20.86 -1.90 -10.27
N ASN A 355 21.03 -2.95 -9.49
CA ASN A 355 20.12 -4.10 -9.46
C ASN A 355 18.71 -3.68 -8.99
N TYR A 356 18.59 -2.87 -7.94
CA TYR A 356 17.28 -2.36 -7.51
C TYR A 356 16.58 -1.54 -8.60
N ILE A 357 17.34 -0.72 -9.33
CA ILE A 357 16.79 0.10 -10.42
C ILE A 357 16.38 -0.78 -11.61
N ASN A 358 17.24 -1.70 -12.03
CA ASN A 358 17.05 -2.45 -13.28
C ASN A 358 16.15 -3.69 -13.11
N ASP A 359 16.33 -4.44 -12.02
CA ASP A 359 15.67 -5.74 -11.83
C ASP A 359 14.32 -5.63 -11.09
N LEU A 360 14.14 -4.55 -10.33
CA LEU A 360 12.94 -4.26 -9.52
C LEU A 360 12.25 -2.96 -9.90
N ASN A 361 12.72 -2.26 -10.95
CA ASN A 361 12.15 -1.01 -11.47
C ASN A 361 11.98 0.09 -10.41
N ILE A 362 12.88 0.16 -9.43
CA ILE A 362 12.84 1.20 -8.42
C ILE A 362 13.38 2.52 -9.00
N PRO A 363 12.71 3.67 -8.79
CA PRO A 363 13.21 4.96 -9.25
C PRO A 363 14.61 5.25 -8.71
N GLU A 364 15.52 5.71 -9.58
CA GLU A 364 16.90 6.02 -9.20
C GLU A 364 16.98 7.03 -8.04
N SER A 365 16.08 8.02 -8.05
CA SER A 365 15.95 9.07 -7.02
C SER A 365 15.69 8.52 -5.62
N LYS A 366 15.22 7.26 -5.53
CA LYS A 366 14.86 6.59 -4.28
C LYS A 366 15.98 5.72 -3.71
N VAL A 367 17.03 5.43 -4.47
CA VAL A 367 18.07 4.47 -4.05
C VAL A 367 19.41 5.18 -3.86
N ILE A 368 19.88 5.21 -2.61
CA ILE A 368 21.12 5.86 -2.22
C ILE A 368 22.12 4.83 -1.71
N VAL A 369 23.37 4.96 -2.13
CA VAL A 369 24.47 4.13 -1.62
C VAL A 369 25.08 4.78 -0.38
N ILE A 370 24.98 4.11 0.77
CA ILE A 370 25.81 4.38 1.96
C ILE A 370 26.57 3.10 2.27
N THR A 371 27.83 3.07 1.86
CA THR A 371 28.76 1.95 2.10
C THR A 371 28.92 1.64 3.59
N ASN A 372 29.48 0.47 3.90
CA ASN A 372 30.11 0.27 5.22
C ASN A 372 31.34 1.20 5.35
N GLY A 373 31.94 1.23 6.54
CA GLY A 373 33.03 2.17 6.79
C GLY A 373 33.89 1.79 7.98
N TYR A 374 34.94 2.59 8.19
CA TYR A 374 35.82 2.51 9.35
C TYR A 374 35.47 3.62 10.35
N ASP A 375 35.75 3.43 11.64
CA ASP A 375 35.64 4.48 12.65
C ASP A 375 37.03 4.98 13.05
N GLU A 376 37.27 6.28 12.98
CA GLU A 376 38.59 6.88 13.28
C GLU A 376 38.96 6.70 14.77
N GLU A 377 37.97 6.65 15.66
CA GLU A 377 38.21 6.40 17.10
C GLU A 377 38.87 5.04 17.35
N ASP A 378 38.62 4.04 16.50
CA ASP A 378 39.19 2.70 16.64
C ASP A 378 40.72 2.71 16.45
N PHE A 379 41.28 3.74 15.80
CA PHE A 379 42.71 3.85 15.47
C PHE A 379 43.52 4.77 16.39
N LYS A 380 42.88 5.67 17.17
CA LYS A 380 43.58 6.76 17.89
C LYS A 380 44.64 6.31 18.90
N ASN A 381 44.43 5.17 19.55
CA ASN A 381 45.29 4.67 20.63
C ASN A 381 46.02 3.38 20.26
N ILE A 382 46.20 3.12 18.97
CA ILE A 382 46.89 1.91 18.51
C ILE A 382 48.39 2.15 18.42
N PRO A 383 49.21 1.45 19.22
CA PRO A 383 50.66 1.56 19.13
C PRO A 383 51.15 0.97 17.79
N ILE A 384 51.94 1.76 17.06
CA ILE A 384 52.61 1.34 15.84
C ILE A 384 54.08 1.04 16.20
N ASP A 385 54.53 -0.16 15.88
CA ASP A 385 55.93 -0.55 16.06
C ASP A 385 56.80 0.25 15.07
N ALA A 386 57.70 1.09 15.59
CA ALA A 386 58.54 1.96 14.78
C ALA A 386 59.71 1.24 14.08
N GLY A 387 59.96 -0.04 14.40
CA GLY A 387 61.07 -0.82 13.87
C GLY A 387 60.76 -1.54 12.54
N LYS A 388 61.76 -1.66 11.68
CA LYS A 388 61.70 -2.56 10.50
C LYS A 388 61.74 -4.00 11.01
N ARG A 389 60.73 -4.80 10.65
CA ARG A 389 60.67 -6.23 11.00
C ARG A 389 61.71 -7.03 10.21
N ASP A 390 62.11 -8.19 10.75
CA ASP A 390 62.99 -9.14 10.04
C ASP A 390 62.28 -9.93 8.95
N LYS A 391 60.94 -10.03 9.03
CA LYS A 391 60.07 -10.75 8.12
C LYS A 391 59.05 -9.81 7.49
N PHE A 392 58.75 -10.02 6.21
CA PHE A 392 57.63 -9.41 5.51
C PHE A 392 56.34 -10.09 5.96
N ARG A 393 55.46 -9.34 6.62
CA ARG A 393 54.24 -9.86 7.21
C ARG A 393 53.02 -9.54 6.35
N ILE A 394 52.30 -10.58 5.95
CA ILE A 394 51.00 -10.49 5.28
C ILE A 394 49.91 -10.91 6.27
N MET A 395 48.82 -10.14 6.38
CA MET A 395 47.73 -10.45 7.30
C MET A 395 46.36 -10.49 6.63
N HIS A 396 45.58 -11.52 6.93
CA HIS A 396 44.13 -11.55 6.72
C HIS A 396 43.39 -11.33 8.05
N ASN A 397 42.84 -10.13 8.24
CA ASN A 397 42.06 -9.79 9.42
C ASN A 397 40.59 -10.20 9.28
N GLY A 398 40.21 -11.34 9.85
CA GLY A 398 38.82 -11.77 9.99
C GLY A 398 38.61 -13.25 9.73
N LEU A 399 37.34 -13.67 9.80
CA LEU A 399 36.90 -15.05 9.67
C LEU A 399 37.05 -15.57 8.24
N LEU A 400 37.69 -16.73 8.09
CA LEU A 400 37.74 -17.52 6.86
C LEU A 400 36.71 -18.67 6.94
N TYR A 401 35.59 -18.51 6.21
CA TYR A 401 34.39 -19.36 6.25
C TYR A 401 33.69 -19.42 4.88
N MET A 402 32.74 -20.36 4.72
CA MET A 402 31.96 -20.58 3.50
C MET A 402 32.85 -20.76 2.25
N ILE A 403 32.56 -20.02 1.16
CA ILE A 403 33.27 -20.06 -0.12
C ILE A 403 34.64 -19.36 -0.10
N ARG A 404 35.01 -18.72 1.01
CA ARG A 404 36.27 -17.97 1.10
C ARG A 404 37.42 -18.95 1.34
N THR A 405 38.28 -19.09 0.32
CA THR A 405 39.44 -20.00 0.36
C THR A 405 40.75 -19.22 0.15
N PRO A 406 41.82 -19.50 0.93
CA PRO A 406 43.16 -18.96 0.75
C PRO A 406 44.03 -19.85 -0.15
N GLU A 407 43.47 -20.91 -0.74
CA GLU A 407 44.23 -21.95 -1.43
C GLU A 407 45.13 -21.42 -2.55
N THR A 408 44.61 -20.59 -3.44
CA THR A 408 45.39 -20.04 -4.57
C THR A 408 46.40 -18.99 -4.12
N PHE A 409 46.14 -18.31 -3.00
CA PHE A 409 47.13 -17.50 -2.31
C PHE A 409 48.28 -18.36 -1.76
N PHE A 410 47.99 -19.51 -1.14
CA PHE A 410 49.02 -20.44 -0.68
C PHE A 410 49.84 -21.01 -1.84
N GLN A 411 49.20 -21.34 -2.97
CA GLN A 411 49.90 -21.76 -4.19
C GLN A 411 50.86 -20.66 -4.68
N ALA A 412 50.44 -19.39 -4.66
CA ALA A 412 51.28 -18.27 -5.06
C ALA A 412 52.50 -18.07 -4.14
N ILE A 413 52.32 -18.23 -2.83
CA ILE A 413 53.42 -18.23 -1.85
C ILE A 413 54.38 -19.38 -2.11
N ARG A 414 53.86 -20.60 -2.26
CA ARG A 414 54.67 -21.78 -2.58
C ARG A 414 55.50 -21.56 -3.84
N MET A 415 54.91 -20.99 -4.89
CA MET A 415 55.62 -20.69 -6.12
C MET A 415 56.80 -19.71 -5.93
N LEU A 416 56.72 -18.76 -5.00
CA LEU A 416 57.84 -17.86 -4.67
C LEU A 416 58.96 -18.57 -3.91
N LEU A 417 58.61 -19.51 -3.04
CA LEU A 417 59.57 -20.30 -2.26
C LEU A 417 60.29 -21.32 -3.16
N ASP A 418 59.54 -22.08 -3.96
CA ASP A 418 60.06 -23.11 -4.86
C ASP A 418 61.02 -22.49 -5.91
N ASN A 419 60.68 -21.30 -6.41
CA ASN A 419 61.54 -20.53 -7.32
C ASN A 419 62.63 -19.70 -6.63
N LYS A 420 62.79 -19.82 -5.30
CA LYS A 420 63.78 -19.08 -4.48
C LYS A 420 63.75 -17.57 -4.67
N ARG A 421 62.57 -17.00 -4.94
CA ARG A 421 62.35 -15.55 -5.01
C ARG A 421 62.23 -14.92 -3.63
N ILE A 422 61.71 -15.67 -2.65
CA ILE A 422 61.62 -15.27 -1.24
C ILE A 422 62.16 -16.42 -0.38
N ASP A 423 62.98 -16.09 0.61
CA ASP A 423 63.44 -17.05 1.61
C ASP A 423 62.34 -17.32 2.65
N LYS A 424 62.18 -18.59 3.03
CA LYS A 424 61.18 -19.05 4.01
C LYS A 424 61.22 -18.26 5.32
N ASP A 425 62.42 -17.90 5.78
CA ASP A 425 62.64 -17.19 7.03
C ASP A 425 62.40 -15.67 6.94
N LYS A 426 62.13 -15.14 5.74
CA LYS A 426 61.89 -13.71 5.49
C LYS A 426 60.44 -13.36 5.25
N ILE A 427 59.52 -14.33 5.37
CA ILE A 427 58.09 -14.12 5.19
C ILE A 427 57.29 -14.73 6.34
N GLU A 428 56.19 -14.07 6.70
CA GLU A 428 55.20 -14.54 7.69
C GLU A 428 53.80 -14.19 7.19
N VAL A 429 52.87 -15.14 7.30
CA VAL A 429 51.45 -14.93 6.97
C VAL A 429 50.61 -15.19 8.20
N ILE A 430 49.71 -14.28 8.53
CA ILE A 430 48.82 -14.41 9.69
C ILE A 430 47.36 -14.36 9.26
N PHE A 431 46.58 -15.34 9.73
CA PHE A 431 45.12 -15.33 9.65
C PHE A 431 44.56 -15.19 11.06
N SER A 432 43.66 -14.23 11.27
CA SER A 432 43.08 -14.00 12.60
C SER A 432 42.27 -15.19 13.10
N TYR A 433 41.41 -15.79 12.27
CA TYR A 433 40.59 -16.94 12.67
C TYR A 433 40.03 -17.72 11.46
N THR A 434 39.88 -19.04 11.59
CA THR A 434 39.22 -19.91 10.58
C THR A 434 38.46 -21.06 11.25
N GLU A 435 37.30 -21.43 10.69
CA GLU A 435 36.54 -22.61 11.12
C GLU A 435 37.18 -23.93 10.66
N ASN A 436 38.06 -23.88 9.65
CA ASN A 436 38.63 -25.05 9.00
C ASN A 436 40.14 -25.19 9.29
N LYS A 437 40.56 -24.92 10.53
CA LYS A 437 41.98 -24.85 10.94
C LYS A 437 42.74 -26.12 10.57
N ASP A 438 42.19 -27.29 10.87
CA ASP A 438 42.85 -28.58 10.61
C ASP A 438 43.07 -28.86 9.13
N LYS A 439 42.08 -28.54 8.28
CA LYS A 439 42.21 -28.65 6.81
C LYS A 439 43.41 -27.85 6.32
N TRP A 440 43.52 -26.60 6.75
CA TRP A 440 44.59 -25.71 6.31
C TRP A 440 45.94 -26.10 6.90
N LEU A 441 46.01 -26.52 8.18
CA LEU A 441 47.25 -27.03 8.78
C LEU A 441 47.76 -28.31 8.10
N LYS A 442 46.86 -29.18 7.62
CA LYS A 442 47.24 -30.35 6.83
C LYS A 442 47.82 -29.91 5.48
N TYR A 443 47.12 -29.04 4.75
CA TYR A 443 47.60 -28.49 3.49
C TYR A 443 48.99 -27.85 3.63
N LEU A 444 49.20 -27.03 4.67
CA LEU A 444 50.49 -26.38 4.90
C LEU A 444 51.62 -27.36 5.15
N ARG A 445 51.38 -28.45 5.92
CA ARG A 445 52.36 -29.51 6.16
C ARG A 445 52.74 -30.26 4.89
N GLU A 446 51.74 -30.64 4.09
CA GLU A 446 51.96 -31.33 2.80
C GLU A 446 52.75 -30.47 1.80
N ASN A 447 52.76 -29.15 2.00
CA ASN A 447 53.41 -28.18 1.14
C ASN A 447 54.63 -27.50 1.81
N ASN A 448 55.12 -27.99 2.96
CA ASN A 448 56.26 -27.45 3.72
C ASN A 448 56.15 -25.96 4.11
N MET A 449 54.94 -25.44 4.35
CA MET A 449 54.67 -24.02 4.67
C MET A 449 54.24 -23.78 6.13
N GLU A 450 54.22 -24.79 7.01
CA GLU A 450 53.72 -24.62 8.39
C GLU A 450 54.51 -23.62 9.24
N SER A 451 55.79 -23.38 8.92
CA SER A 451 56.62 -22.40 9.64
C SER A 451 56.42 -20.95 9.18
N ILE A 452 55.59 -20.73 8.16
CA ILE A 452 55.34 -19.41 7.55
C ILE A 452 53.96 -18.89 7.92
N VAL A 453 52.95 -19.77 7.90
CA VAL A 453 51.54 -19.39 8.07
C VAL A 453 51.09 -19.69 9.50
N LYS A 454 50.53 -18.69 10.18
CA LYS A 454 49.98 -18.78 11.52
C LYS A 454 48.47 -18.53 11.51
N PHE A 455 47.72 -19.41 12.17
CA PHE A 455 46.31 -19.23 12.46
C PHE A 455 46.15 -18.89 13.94
N ASN A 456 45.77 -17.65 14.24
CA ASN A 456 45.43 -17.23 15.58
C ASN A 456 44.03 -17.75 15.97
N ASP A 457 43.69 -17.61 17.25
CA ASP A 457 42.32 -17.81 17.74
C ASP A 457 41.57 -16.45 17.77
N TYR A 458 40.32 -16.44 18.21
CA TYR A 458 39.51 -15.21 18.22
C TYR A 458 40.19 -14.09 19.02
N MET A 459 40.30 -12.90 18.44
CA MET A 459 40.97 -11.73 19.02
C MET A 459 39.97 -10.61 19.26
N SER A 460 40.25 -9.74 20.24
CA SER A 460 39.47 -8.50 20.38
C SER A 460 39.66 -7.60 19.16
N HIS A 461 38.67 -6.73 18.90
CA HIS A 461 38.73 -5.83 17.75
C HIS A 461 39.98 -4.94 17.77
N ASN A 462 40.33 -4.37 18.93
CA ASN A 462 41.51 -3.52 19.10
C ASN A 462 42.83 -4.27 18.78
N GLU A 463 42.99 -5.49 19.31
CA GLU A 463 44.19 -6.30 19.03
C GLU A 463 44.29 -6.67 17.54
N SER A 464 43.15 -6.93 16.90
CA SER A 464 43.09 -7.24 15.46
C SER A 464 43.55 -6.07 14.58
N ILE A 465 43.13 -4.85 14.92
CA ILE A 465 43.58 -3.62 14.23
C ILE A 465 45.06 -3.37 14.51
N LYS A 466 45.51 -3.53 15.77
CA LYS A 466 46.93 -3.41 16.13
C LYS A 466 47.81 -4.34 15.30
N LEU A 467 47.44 -5.61 15.17
CA LEU A 467 48.20 -6.57 14.38
C LEU A 467 48.20 -6.23 12.88
N SER A 468 47.07 -5.74 12.37
CA SER A 468 46.92 -5.32 10.96
C SER A 468 47.76 -4.07 10.63
N MET A 469 47.75 -3.07 11.51
CA MET A 469 48.60 -1.87 11.40
C MET A 469 50.10 -2.21 11.44
N ASN A 470 50.45 -3.25 12.21
CA ASN A 470 51.79 -3.81 12.31
C ASN A 470 52.05 -4.96 11.33
N SER A 471 51.34 -4.97 10.19
CA SER A 471 51.65 -5.81 9.03
C SER A 471 52.17 -4.96 7.87
N ASP A 472 52.83 -5.61 6.92
CA ASP A 472 53.44 -4.97 5.75
C ASP A 472 52.49 -4.99 4.55
N MET A 473 51.64 -6.01 4.45
CA MET A 473 50.61 -6.18 3.43
C MET A 473 49.33 -6.76 4.03
N LEU A 474 48.18 -6.40 3.47
CA LEU A 474 46.87 -6.89 3.91
C LEU A 474 46.22 -7.76 2.83
N LEU A 475 45.76 -8.95 3.22
CA LEU A 475 45.08 -9.90 2.36
C LEU A 475 43.56 -9.79 2.56
N LEU A 476 42.84 -9.50 1.48
CA LEU A 476 41.39 -9.43 1.41
C LEU A 476 40.86 -10.61 0.58
N ILE A 477 39.94 -11.40 1.14
CA ILE A 477 39.32 -12.54 0.45
C ILE A 477 37.82 -12.32 0.47
N VAL A 478 37.21 -12.10 -0.70
CA VAL A 478 35.78 -11.82 -0.82
C VAL A 478 34.99 -13.10 -1.09
N GLY A 479 35.37 -13.84 -2.13
CA GLY A 479 34.69 -15.03 -2.66
C GLY A 479 34.68 -15.00 -4.19
N SER A 480 34.68 -16.17 -4.85
CA SER A 480 34.67 -16.27 -6.32
C SER A 480 33.26 -16.20 -6.92
N GLY A 481 33.16 -15.99 -8.23
CA GLY A 481 31.90 -16.06 -8.97
C GLY A 481 31.09 -14.76 -9.02
N GLU A 482 30.17 -14.69 -9.98
CA GLU A 482 29.46 -13.46 -10.39
C GLU A 482 28.73 -12.76 -9.23
N LYS A 483 28.05 -13.53 -8.38
CA LYS A 483 27.30 -13.01 -7.23
C LYS A 483 28.19 -12.19 -6.26
N ASN A 484 29.50 -12.44 -6.20
CA ASN A 484 30.41 -11.74 -5.30
C ASN A 484 30.96 -10.42 -5.88
N LYS A 485 30.67 -10.06 -7.14
CA LYS A 485 31.09 -8.78 -7.72
C LYS A 485 30.54 -7.57 -6.97
N GLY A 486 29.35 -7.70 -6.39
CA GLY A 486 28.64 -6.63 -5.69
C GLY A 486 28.98 -6.47 -4.22
N VAL A 487 29.94 -7.23 -3.67
CA VAL A 487 30.14 -7.34 -2.21
C VAL A 487 31.32 -6.48 -1.73
N TYR A 488 31.05 -5.55 -0.81
CA TYR A 488 32.08 -4.97 0.06
C TYR A 488 32.15 -5.73 1.38
N THR A 489 33.26 -6.38 1.67
CA THR A 489 33.50 -6.90 3.03
C THR A 489 33.72 -5.72 3.99
N GLY A 490 33.17 -5.73 5.21
CA GLY A 490 33.33 -4.62 6.17
C GLY A 490 34.77 -4.17 6.40
N LYS A 491 35.73 -5.11 6.41
CA LYS A 491 37.17 -4.86 6.65
C LYS A 491 37.87 -4.03 5.56
N VAL A 492 37.32 -3.95 4.35
CA VAL A 492 37.99 -3.26 3.23
C VAL A 492 38.22 -1.77 3.56
N PHE A 493 37.29 -1.14 4.27
CA PHE A 493 37.39 0.27 4.63
C PHE A 493 38.42 0.51 5.74
N GLU A 494 38.57 -0.43 6.67
CA GLU A 494 39.64 -0.41 7.66
C GLU A 494 41.00 -0.58 7.00
N TYR A 495 41.12 -1.50 6.03
CA TYR A 495 42.36 -1.70 5.27
C TYR A 495 42.76 -0.45 4.49
N LEU A 496 41.80 0.21 3.83
CA LEU A 496 42.03 1.50 3.18
C LEU A 496 42.55 2.52 4.18
N ARG A 497 41.91 2.63 5.35
CA ARG A 497 42.35 3.55 6.40
C ARG A 497 43.75 3.24 6.93
N MET A 498 44.16 1.98 7.00
CA MET A 498 45.50 1.57 7.43
C MET A 498 46.61 2.00 6.45
N GLY A 499 46.27 2.26 5.18
CA GLY A 499 47.21 2.75 4.17
C GLY A 499 48.30 1.74 3.79
N LYS A 500 48.04 0.44 3.99
CA LYS A 500 48.93 -0.66 3.62
C LYS A 500 48.56 -1.19 2.22
N PRO A 501 49.50 -1.76 1.46
CA PRO A 501 49.16 -2.44 0.20
C PRO A 501 48.18 -3.58 0.46
N ILE A 502 47.09 -3.58 -0.30
CA ILE A 502 46.04 -4.61 -0.25
C ILE A 502 46.25 -5.58 -1.43
N LEU A 503 46.24 -6.88 -1.15
CA LEU A 503 46.00 -7.93 -2.13
C LEU A 503 44.57 -8.40 -1.96
N ALA A 504 43.72 -8.16 -2.97
CA ALA A 504 42.35 -8.66 -2.97
C ALA A 504 42.20 -9.88 -3.88
N LEU A 505 41.51 -10.89 -3.37
CA LEU A 505 40.97 -12.01 -4.14
C LEU A 505 39.47 -11.80 -4.30
N SER A 506 39.07 -11.30 -5.47
CA SER A 506 37.68 -11.06 -5.82
C SER A 506 37.49 -11.07 -7.34
N PRO A 507 36.26 -11.30 -7.84
CA PRO A 507 36.01 -11.36 -9.27
C PRO A 507 36.42 -10.05 -9.96
N LYS A 508 36.83 -10.14 -11.23
CA LYS A 508 37.07 -8.97 -12.08
C LYS A 508 35.81 -8.12 -12.21
N GLN A 509 36.01 -6.83 -12.42
CA GLN A 509 34.96 -5.81 -12.51
C GLN A 509 34.11 -5.71 -11.24
N SER A 510 34.61 -6.21 -10.10
CA SER A 510 33.92 -6.08 -8.82
C SER A 510 34.00 -4.66 -8.27
N VAL A 511 33.11 -4.38 -7.32
CA VAL A 511 33.13 -3.12 -6.55
C VAL A 511 34.45 -2.96 -5.78
N VAL A 512 35.09 -4.06 -5.36
CA VAL A 512 36.40 -4.05 -4.68
C VAL A 512 37.53 -3.67 -5.63
N GLU A 513 37.56 -4.22 -6.85
CA GLU A 513 38.57 -3.84 -7.85
C GLU A 513 38.47 -2.35 -8.17
N LYS A 514 37.26 -1.85 -8.42
CA LYS A 514 37.02 -0.42 -8.68
C LYS A 514 37.50 0.45 -7.51
N LEU A 515 37.18 0.06 -6.27
CA LEU A 515 37.59 0.77 -5.07
C LEU A 515 39.12 0.81 -4.91
N LEU A 516 39.82 -0.29 -5.15
CA LEU A 516 41.28 -0.34 -5.06
C LEU A 516 41.96 0.51 -6.15
N ASN A 517 41.41 0.48 -7.37
CA ASN A 517 41.90 1.31 -8.48
C ASN A 517 41.70 2.81 -8.21
N GLU A 518 40.53 3.21 -7.70
CA GLU A 518 40.23 4.61 -7.37
C GLU A 518 41.12 5.16 -6.23
N THR A 519 41.46 4.32 -5.26
CA THR A 519 42.24 4.72 -4.07
C THR A 519 43.74 4.52 -4.23
N ASN A 520 44.16 3.69 -5.20
CA ASN A 520 45.55 3.26 -5.41
C ASN A 520 46.17 2.60 -4.16
N CYS A 521 45.39 1.86 -3.39
CA CYS A 521 45.84 1.23 -2.14
C CYS A 521 46.02 -0.29 -2.26
N GLY A 522 45.93 -0.85 -3.47
CA GLY A 522 46.15 -2.28 -3.68
C GLY A 522 45.89 -2.75 -5.11
N MET A 523 45.88 -4.07 -5.27
CA MET A 523 45.57 -4.75 -6.53
C MET A 523 44.58 -5.89 -6.30
N ASN A 524 43.66 -6.08 -7.25
CA ASN A 524 42.70 -7.20 -7.26
C ASN A 524 43.14 -8.30 -8.21
N PHE A 525 42.89 -9.55 -7.83
CA PHE A 525 43.14 -10.74 -8.64
C PHE A 525 41.94 -11.68 -8.63
N GLU A 526 41.71 -12.34 -9.76
CA GLU A 526 40.85 -13.51 -9.84
C GLU A 526 41.43 -14.64 -8.99
N PHE A 527 40.57 -15.52 -8.49
CA PHE A 527 41.01 -16.63 -7.64
C PHE A 527 42.00 -17.54 -8.38
N GLU A 528 41.81 -17.75 -9.68
CA GLU A 528 42.63 -18.62 -10.52
C GLU A 528 43.98 -17.99 -10.94
N ASP A 529 44.19 -16.68 -10.73
CA ASP A 529 45.40 -15.97 -11.18
C ASP A 529 46.57 -16.10 -10.20
N VAL A 530 47.02 -17.33 -9.97
CA VAL A 530 48.15 -17.66 -9.09
C VAL A 530 49.44 -16.89 -9.49
N ASN A 531 49.64 -16.69 -10.79
CA ASN A 531 50.82 -15.99 -11.32
C ASN A 531 50.79 -14.49 -10.99
N GLY A 532 49.66 -13.82 -11.21
CA GLY A 532 49.46 -12.42 -10.86
C GLY A 532 49.63 -12.18 -9.35
N ILE A 533 48.99 -13.01 -8.53
CA ILE A 533 49.08 -12.98 -7.07
C ILE A 533 50.56 -13.09 -6.64
N SER A 534 51.28 -14.08 -7.15
CA SER A 534 52.69 -14.32 -6.83
C SER A 534 53.60 -13.16 -7.22
N ASN A 535 53.44 -12.62 -8.43
CA ASN A 535 54.23 -11.48 -8.91
C ASN A 535 53.99 -10.22 -8.07
N TYR A 536 52.74 -9.97 -7.65
CA TYR A 536 52.42 -8.82 -6.82
C TYR A 536 52.95 -8.95 -5.39
N ILE A 537 52.84 -10.13 -4.77
CA ILE A 537 53.47 -10.40 -3.46
C ILE A 537 54.98 -10.15 -3.55
N TYR A 538 55.64 -10.64 -4.61
CA TYR A 538 57.07 -10.45 -4.78
C TYR A 538 57.45 -8.98 -4.97
N LYS A 539 56.66 -8.21 -5.74
CA LYS A 539 56.84 -6.77 -5.90
C LYS A 539 56.78 -6.06 -4.54
N GLU A 540 55.71 -6.26 -3.77
CA GLU A 540 55.54 -5.60 -2.46
C GLU A 540 56.59 -6.05 -1.44
N TYR A 541 57.03 -7.32 -1.50
CA TYR A 541 58.18 -7.80 -0.73
C TYR A 541 59.46 -7.03 -1.06
N LYS A 542 59.75 -6.78 -2.35
CA LYS A 542 60.91 -5.99 -2.78
C LYS A 542 60.80 -4.53 -2.38
N ASP A 543 59.62 -3.94 -2.50
CA ASP A 543 59.36 -2.57 -2.06
C ASP A 543 59.59 -2.44 -0.54
N TRP A 544 59.14 -3.41 0.26
CA TRP A 544 59.42 -3.49 1.70
C TRP A 544 60.92 -3.65 2.01
N GLN A 545 61.63 -4.54 1.29
CA GLN A 545 63.08 -4.72 1.45
C GLN A 545 63.82 -3.39 1.21
N ASN A 546 63.41 -2.65 0.18
CA ASN A 546 63.98 -1.37 -0.22
C ASN A 546 63.42 -0.17 0.56
N SER A 547 62.52 -0.39 1.53
CA SER A 547 61.85 0.67 2.31
C SER A 547 61.13 1.71 1.43
N ILE A 548 60.62 1.27 0.28
CA ILE A 548 59.80 2.07 -0.62
C ILE A 548 58.43 2.26 0.03
N LYS A 549 58.04 3.52 0.25
CA LYS A 549 56.72 3.84 0.81
C LYS A 549 55.64 3.59 -0.24
N ASN A 550 54.58 2.91 0.19
CA ASN A 550 53.43 2.69 -0.66
C ASN A 550 52.69 4.00 -0.99
N LYS A 551 52.26 4.13 -2.25
CA LYS A 551 51.57 5.33 -2.77
C LYS A 551 50.04 5.17 -2.66
N CYS A 552 49.51 5.01 -1.44
CA CYS A 552 48.05 5.10 -1.24
C CYS A 552 47.64 6.59 -1.37
N ASN A 553 46.89 6.92 -2.44
CA ASN A 553 46.64 8.30 -2.84
C ASN A 553 45.58 8.94 -1.94
N SER A 554 46.05 9.71 -0.95
CA SER A 554 45.30 10.72 -0.20
C SER A 554 44.30 10.23 0.86
N SER A 555 44.49 10.72 2.08
CA SER A 555 43.50 10.62 3.16
C SER A 555 42.12 11.17 2.76
N LYS A 556 42.06 12.18 1.89
CA LYS A 556 40.80 12.80 1.46
C LYS A 556 39.86 11.81 0.75
N LEU A 557 40.34 10.98 -0.16
CA LEU A 557 39.50 9.99 -0.85
C LEU A 557 38.97 8.90 0.09
N ILE A 558 39.71 8.61 1.16
CA ILE A 558 39.36 7.58 2.15
C ILE A 558 38.40 8.13 3.20
N THR A 559 38.54 9.39 3.61
CA THR A 559 37.69 10.01 4.67
C THR A 559 36.20 9.95 4.37
N LYS A 560 35.78 9.88 3.10
CA LYS A 560 34.35 9.71 2.75
C LYS A 560 33.75 8.39 3.27
N TYR A 561 34.59 7.39 3.59
CA TYR A 561 34.20 6.10 4.18
C TYR A 561 34.32 6.07 5.71
N GLU A 562 34.72 7.17 6.35
CA GLU A 562 34.66 7.30 7.81
C GLU A 562 33.19 7.24 8.25
N ARG A 563 32.86 6.41 9.24
CA ARG A 563 31.48 6.22 9.72
C ARG A 563 30.82 7.52 10.17
N LYS A 564 31.59 8.48 10.71
CA LYS A 564 31.08 9.83 11.02
C LYS A 564 30.60 10.58 9.77
N ASN A 565 31.32 10.48 8.65
CA ASN A 565 30.93 11.13 7.39
C ASN A 565 29.78 10.38 6.70
N LEU A 566 29.74 9.05 6.80
CA LEU A 566 28.60 8.24 6.36
C LEU A 566 27.34 8.57 7.18
N THR A 567 27.48 8.77 8.49
CA THR A 567 26.37 9.22 9.36
C THR A 567 25.90 10.62 9.00
N ARG A 568 26.81 11.54 8.63
CA ARG A 568 26.41 12.86 8.10
C ARG A 568 25.57 12.70 6.83
N LYS A 569 25.96 11.81 5.93
CA LYS A 569 25.19 11.53 4.71
C LYS A 569 23.79 10.99 5.05
N LEU A 570 23.68 10.09 6.03
CA LEU A 570 22.40 9.59 6.54
C LEU A 570 21.54 10.72 7.13
N ALA A 571 22.12 11.57 7.98
CA ALA A 571 21.44 12.71 8.59
C ALA A 571 20.92 13.69 7.53
N ASN A 572 21.69 13.98 6.49
CA ASN A 572 21.24 14.83 5.38
C ASN A 572 20.02 14.24 4.64
N ILE A 573 19.96 12.92 4.49
CA ILE A 573 18.79 12.23 3.90
C ILE A 573 17.57 12.40 4.82
N PHE A 574 17.78 12.22 6.14
CA PHE A 574 16.71 12.46 7.11
C PHE A 574 16.21 13.90 7.07
N ASP A 575 17.12 14.88 6.96
CA ASP A 575 16.76 16.29 6.84
C ASP A 575 15.94 16.57 5.59
N GLU A 576 16.35 16.08 4.42
CA GLU A 576 15.64 16.25 3.16
C GLU A 576 14.21 15.69 3.23
N ILE A 577 14.09 14.46 3.74
CA ILE A 577 12.79 13.78 3.85
C ILE A 577 11.91 14.46 4.89
N TYR A 578 12.47 14.85 6.04
CA TYR A 578 11.73 15.56 7.08
C TYR A 578 11.24 16.93 6.60
N GLU A 579 12.08 17.70 5.91
CA GLU A 579 11.67 19.00 5.38
C GLU A 579 10.56 18.85 4.34
N LEU A 580 10.63 17.81 3.50
CA LEU A 580 9.55 17.49 2.56
C LEU A 580 8.27 17.12 3.32
N ASP A 581 8.37 16.26 4.34
CA ASP A 581 7.25 15.84 5.19
C ASP A 581 6.56 17.02 5.88
N VAL A 582 7.35 17.93 6.48
CA VAL A 582 6.86 19.16 7.12
C VAL A 582 6.21 20.07 6.10
N LYS A 583 6.81 20.26 4.91
CA LYS A 583 6.19 21.06 3.83
C LYS A 583 4.85 20.47 3.40
N LEU A 584 4.76 19.14 3.30
CA LEU A 584 3.51 18.45 2.94
C LEU A 584 2.46 18.59 4.04
N LYS A 585 2.81 18.38 5.31
CA LYS A 585 1.91 18.55 6.45
C LYS A 585 1.44 20.00 6.62
N ASN A 586 2.34 20.97 6.45
CA ASN A 586 1.97 22.38 6.47
C ASN A 586 1.08 22.74 5.29
N ALA A 587 1.38 22.23 4.10
CA ALA A 587 0.50 22.41 2.95
C ALA A 587 -0.89 21.82 3.22
N GLU A 588 -0.98 20.64 3.86
CA GLU A 588 -2.23 20.03 4.33
C GLU A 588 -2.96 20.92 5.36
N HIS A 589 -2.28 21.47 6.36
CA HIS A 589 -2.87 22.38 7.36
C HIS A 589 -3.39 23.68 6.72
N LEU A 590 -2.66 24.23 5.75
CA LEU A 590 -3.07 25.42 4.99
C LEU A 590 -4.29 25.15 4.07
N LEU A 591 -4.64 23.88 3.82
CA LEU A 591 -5.91 23.53 3.15
C LEU A 591 -7.12 23.86 4.03
N TYR A 592 -6.95 23.95 5.35
CA TYR A 592 -8.02 24.19 6.32
C TYR A 592 -8.24 25.67 6.66
N ASP A 593 -7.18 26.50 6.57
CA ASP A 593 -7.19 27.87 7.13
C ASP A 593 -7.13 29.01 6.09
N ASP A 594 -7.59 28.76 4.85
CA ASP A 594 -7.57 29.71 3.72
C ASP A 594 -6.18 30.06 3.18
N CYS A 595 -5.89 29.70 1.92
CA CYS A 595 -4.65 30.12 1.27
C CYS A 595 -4.79 30.52 -0.21
N ASN A 596 -4.47 31.78 -0.47
CA ASN A 596 -4.29 32.46 -1.76
C ASN A 596 -3.05 31.95 -2.56
N LEU A 597 -2.57 30.73 -2.35
CA LEU A 597 -1.29 30.20 -2.87
C LEU A 597 -1.42 29.22 -4.07
N ILE A 598 -2.60 29.10 -4.67
CA ILE A 598 -2.91 28.06 -5.66
C ILE A 598 -2.65 28.55 -7.10
N ASP A 599 -1.39 28.50 -7.54
CA ASP A 599 -0.99 28.72 -8.93
C ASP A 599 -0.82 27.39 -9.71
N ASN A 600 -0.78 27.46 -11.05
CA ASN A 600 -0.58 26.27 -11.90
C ASN A 600 0.84 25.67 -11.79
N ASN A 601 1.79 26.40 -11.20
CA ASN A 601 3.15 25.93 -10.97
C ASN A 601 3.18 24.90 -9.83
N LEU A 602 2.31 25.04 -8.83
CA LEU A 602 2.12 24.06 -7.76
C LEU A 602 1.58 22.72 -8.28
N GLU A 603 0.56 22.73 -9.17
CA GLU A 603 0.02 21.50 -9.80
C GLU A 603 1.10 20.71 -10.54
N TYR A 604 1.90 21.42 -11.35
CA TYR A 604 3.01 20.83 -12.10
C TYR A 604 4.07 20.21 -11.18
N LYS A 605 4.43 20.92 -10.10
CA LYS A 605 5.37 20.42 -9.09
C LYS A 605 4.86 19.17 -8.39
N ILE A 606 3.58 19.15 -7.98
CA ILE A 606 2.99 17.97 -7.30
C ILE A 606 2.90 16.78 -8.26
N LYS A 607 2.49 16.99 -9.51
CA LYS A 607 2.47 15.93 -10.54
C LYS A 607 3.86 15.36 -10.81
N ASN A 608 4.88 16.21 -10.93
CA ASN A 608 6.26 15.76 -11.09
C ASN A 608 6.78 15.00 -9.86
N ALA A 609 6.36 15.39 -8.66
CA ALA A 609 6.69 14.66 -7.44
C ALA A 609 6.00 13.28 -7.39
N LEU A 610 4.74 13.19 -7.88
CA LEU A 610 4.00 11.93 -7.98
C LEU A 610 4.62 10.96 -8.98
N ILE A 611 5.19 11.41 -10.11
CA ILE A 611 5.94 10.54 -11.05
C ILE A 611 7.02 9.71 -10.33
N ASN A 612 7.57 10.24 -9.22
CA ASN A 612 8.57 9.55 -8.41
C ASN A 612 7.99 8.81 -7.19
N ASN A 613 6.72 9.04 -6.85
CA ASN A 613 6.03 8.53 -5.66
C ASN A 613 4.51 8.39 -5.91
N ASP A 614 4.09 7.57 -6.89
CA ASP A 614 2.72 7.54 -7.44
C ASP A 614 1.62 7.22 -6.40
N ASN A 615 2.00 6.69 -5.23
CA ASN A 615 1.09 6.28 -4.14
C ASN A 615 1.24 7.12 -2.85
N ASP A 616 1.94 8.26 -2.86
CA ASP A 616 1.99 9.14 -1.68
C ASP A 616 0.63 9.83 -1.51
N TYR A 617 -0.16 9.32 -0.55
CA TYR A 617 -1.52 9.80 -0.31
C TYR A 617 -1.58 11.31 0.01
N ARG A 618 -0.50 11.91 0.53
CA ARG A 618 -0.46 13.36 0.86
C ARG A 618 -0.34 14.20 -0.39
N LEU A 619 0.49 13.77 -1.35
CA LEU A 619 0.58 14.41 -2.67
C LEU A 619 -0.74 14.24 -3.45
N LEU A 620 -1.35 13.05 -3.37
CA LEU A 620 -2.66 12.77 -3.97
C LEU A 620 -3.75 13.65 -3.33
N ARG A 621 -3.77 13.79 -2.01
CA ARG A 621 -4.71 14.65 -1.28
C ARG A 621 -4.51 16.13 -1.59
N LEU A 622 -3.25 16.59 -1.71
CA LEU A 622 -2.93 17.96 -2.13
C LEU A 622 -3.41 18.24 -3.57
N LEU A 623 -3.26 17.30 -4.50
CA LEU A 623 -3.89 17.40 -5.83
C LEU A 623 -5.41 17.44 -5.72
N GLY A 624 -5.99 16.57 -4.90
CA GLY A 624 -7.42 16.53 -4.65
C GLY A 624 -7.96 17.90 -4.21
N TYR A 625 -7.31 18.52 -3.23
CA TYR A 625 -7.67 19.86 -2.76
C TYR A 625 -7.36 20.97 -3.78
N PHE A 626 -6.22 20.90 -4.48
CA PHE A 626 -5.89 21.84 -5.56
C PHE A 626 -7.03 21.87 -6.60
N TYR A 627 -7.47 20.70 -7.04
CA TYR A 627 -8.56 20.58 -8.01
C TYR A 627 -9.90 20.99 -7.43
N TYR A 628 -10.16 20.70 -6.16
CA TYR A 628 -11.34 21.19 -5.45
C TYR A 628 -11.44 22.72 -5.50
N ARG A 629 -10.36 23.44 -5.17
CA ARG A 629 -10.31 24.92 -5.21
C ARG A 629 -10.39 25.49 -6.63
N LYS A 630 -9.92 24.76 -7.65
CA LYS A 630 -10.12 25.10 -9.06
C LYS A 630 -11.51 24.73 -9.59
N GLN A 631 -12.42 24.26 -8.73
CA GLN A 631 -13.75 23.77 -9.08
C GLN A 631 -13.72 22.63 -10.13
N LYS A 632 -12.59 21.90 -10.19
CA LYS A 632 -12.38 20.68 -10.97
C LYS A 632 -12.68 19.48 -10.09
N TYR A 633 -13.92 19.41 -9.65
CA TYR A 633 -14.35 18.54 -8.57
C TYR A 633 -14.27 17.04 -8.92
N TYR A 634 -14.32 16.66 -10.21
CA TYR A 634 -14.07 15.27 -10.62
C TYR A 634 -12.62 14.87 -10.35
N GLU A 635 -11.66 15.68 -10.78
CA GLU A 635 -10.25 15.49 -10.48
C GLU A 635 -10.00 15.55 -8.98
N ALA A 636 -10.69 16.44 -8.26
CA ALA A 636 -10.65 16.51 -6.81
C ALA A 636 -11.04 15.17 -6.16
N TYR A 637 -12.21 14.65 -6.54
CA TYR A 637 -12.75 13.39 -6.04
C TYR A 637 -11.87 12.18 -6.42
N LYS A 638 -11.35 12.17 -7.66
CA LYS A 638 -10.42 11.14 -8.15
C LYS A 638 -9.16 11.07 -7.28
N PHE A 639 -8.48 12.20 -7.12
CA PHE A 639 -7.22 12.23 -6.39
C PHE A 639 -7.42 12.02 -4.88
N ASN A 640 -8.54 12.48 -4.31
CA ASN A 640 -8.92 12.16 -2.94
C ASN A 640 -9.22 10.67 -2.73
N ASN A 641 -9.92 10.00 -3.65
CA ASN A 641 -10.15 8.55 -3.54
C ASN A 641 -8.86 7.75 -3.70
N MET A 642 -7.97 8.18 -4.60
CA MET A 642 -6.63 7.61 -4.67
C MET A 642 -5.89 7.79 -3.35
N ALA A 643 -5.99 8.96 -2.71
CA ALA A 643 -5.43 9.18 -1.37
C ALA A 643 -6.08 8.27 -0.31
N LEU A 644 -7.40 8.08 -0.36
CA LEU A 644 -8.17 7.22 0.56
C LEU A 644 -7.71 5.76 0.51
N ILE A 645 -7.48 5.23 -0.69
CA ILE A 645 -6.98 3.87 -0.92
C ILE A 645 -5.55 3.73 -0.39
N ASN A 646 -4.75 4.79 -0.49
CA ASN A 646 -3.32 4.77 -0.17
C ASN A 646 -2.99 5.23 1.26
N THR A 647 -3.98 5.56 2.10
CA THR A 647 -3.77 5.91 3.51
C THR A 647 -4.18 4.78 4.47
N GLY A 648 -3.35 4.52 5.48
CA GLY A 648 -3.66 3.59 6.57
C GLY A 648 -4.24 4.26 7.82
N ASN A 649 -4.36 5.59 7.83
CA ASN A 649 -4.79 6.36 8.99
C ASN A 649 -6.31 6.65 8.93
N ASN A 650 -7.06 6.16 9.92
CA ASN A 650 -8.52 6.27 9.96
C ASN A 650 -9.03 7.72 10.14
N LEU A 651 -8.29 8.58 10.85
CA LEU A 651 -8.65 10.00 10.99
C LEU A 651 -8.58 10.70 9.64
N ILE A 652 -7.49 10.47 8.89
CA ILE A 652 -7.30 11.03 7.55
C ILE A 652 -8.35 10.48 6.58
N LYS A 653 -8.71 9.18 6.68
CA LYS A 653 -9.80 8.62 5.88
C LYS A 653 -11.11 9.36 6.10
N ASN A 654 -11.51 9.52 7.35
CA ASN A 654 -12.74 10.23 7.71
C ASN A 654 -12.73 11.68 7.19
N GLU A 655 -11.59 12.36 7.21
CA GLU A 655 -11.45 13.72 6.66
C GLU A 655 -11.56 13.76 5.13
N ILE A 656 -10.88 12.85 4.43
CA ILE A 656 -10.97 12.72 2.97
C ILE A 656 -12.39 12.36 2.55
N GLU A 657 -13.06 11.48 3.29
CA GLU A 657 -14.47 11.12 3.08
C GLU A 657 -15.39 12.31 3.28
N LYS A 658 -15.21 13.11 4.35
CA LYS A 658 -15.96 14.37 4.55
C LYS A 658 -15.73 15.36 3.42
N LEU A 659 -14.48 15.55 2.97
CA LEU A 659 -14.17 16.43 1.85
C LEU A 659 -14.74 15.89 0.54
N ASN A 660 -14.75 14.58 0.33
CA ASN A 660 -15.38 13.94 -0.83
C ASN A 660 -16.89 14.11 -0.81
N LEU A 661 -17.54 13.97 0.35
CA LEU A 661 -18.96 14.28 0.52
C LEU A 661 -19.23 15.75 0.16
N LYS A 662 -18.34 16.67 0.56
CA LYS A 662 -18.42 18.09 0.21
C LYS A 662 -18.19 18.35 -1.29
N ILE A 663 -17.18 17.73 -1.90
CA ILE A 663 -16.89 17.81 -3.35
C ILE A 663 -18.07 17.28 -4.15
N LEU A 664 -18.62 16.12 -3.76
CA LEU A 664 -19.80 15.53 -4.37
C LEU A 664 -21.03 16.44 -4.21
N SER A 665 -21.09 17.23 -3.12
CA SER A 665 -22.14 18.24 -2.93
C SER A 665 -21.93 19.54 -3.70
N GLU A 666 -20.74 19.80 -4.27
CA GLU A 666 -20.41 21.05 -4.98
C GLU A 666 -20.22 20.85 -6.50
N ASN A 667 -20.04 19.61 -7.00
CA ASN A 667 -19.65 19.30 -8.39
C ASN A 667 -20.73 19.43 -9.47
N ASN A 668 -22.00 19.69 -9.18
CA ASN A 668 -22.96 19.69 -10.28
C ASN A 668 -24.32 20.23 -9.87
N ILE A 669 -24.75 21.37 -10.40
CA ILE A 669 -26.14 21.83 -10.20
C ILE A 669 -27.14 20.80 -10.78
N ALA A 670 -26.82 20.16 -11.91
CA ALA A 670 -27.67 19.14 -12.53
C ALA A 670 -27.59 17.74 -11.85
N GLU A 671 -26.47 17.37 -11.22
CA GLU A 671 -26.32 16.14 -10.42
C GLU A 671 -26.83 16.35 -8.99
N LEU A 672 -26.71 17.58 -8.45
CA LEU A 672 -27.34 18.04 -7.22
C LEU A 672 -28.85 18.01 -7.38
N GLU A 673 -29.43 18.45 -8.50
CA GLU A 673 -30.86 18.27 -8.78
C GLU A 673 -31.25 16.79 -8.90
N ARG A 674 -30.41 15.95 -9.52
CA ARG A 674 -30.64 14.49 -9.61
C ARG A 674 -30.49 13.75 -8.27
N ARG A 675 -29.73 14.28 -7.31
CA ARG A 675 -29.47 13.67 -5.99
C ARG A 675 -30.16 14.40 -4.83
N LYS A 676 -30.76 15.56 -5.07
CA LYS A 676 -31.60 16.28 -4.09
C LYS A 676 -32.80 15.40 -3.76
N LYS A 677 -33.06 15.23 -2.46
CA LYS A 677 -34.28 14.56 -2.00
C LYS A 677 -35.50 15.28 -2.56
N LEU A 678 -36.41 14.52 -3.17
CA LEU A 678 -37.68 15.05 -3.64
C LEU A 678 -38.54 15.47 -2.45
N GLU A 679 -39.27 16.56 -2.56
CA GLU A 679 -40.22 17.01 -1.55
C GLU A 679 -41.55 16.27 -1.76
N LEU A 680 -41.92 15.38 -0.84
CA LEU A 680 -43.01 14.42 -1.02
C LEU A 680 -44.14 14.65 0.00
N ILE A 681 -45.38 14.47 -0.45
CA ILE A 681 -46.57 14.34 0.42
C ILE A 681 -47.07 12.91 0.29
N LEU A 682 -47.22 12.19 1.40
CA LEU A 682 -47.77 10.83 1.40
C LEU A 682 -49.26 10.84 1.76
N VAL A 683 -50.06 10.06 1.05
CA VAL A 683 -51.49 9.90 1.32
C VAL A 683 -51.83 8.40 1.30
N GLY A 684 -52.33 7.84 2.40
CA GLY A 684 -52.75 6.43 2.44
C GLY A 684 -53.17 5.92 3.82
N GLU A 685 -53.82 4.76 3.86
CA GLU A 685 -54.45 4.21 5.07
C GLU A 685 -53.47 3.49 5.99
N THR A 686 -52.50 2.78 5.42
CA THR A 686 -51.46 2.07 6.17
C THR A 686 -50.13 2.16 5.41
N ILE A 687 -49.13 2.79 6.04
CA ILE A 687 -47.79 2.92 5.47
C ILE A 687 -46.87 1.95 6.23
N ASP A 688 -46.41 0.91 5.55
CA ASP A 688 -45.42 -0.02 6.09
C ASP A 688 -44.10 0.72 6.39
N LYS A 689 -43.42 0.36 7.49
CA LYS A 689 -42.15 0.99 7.89
C LYS A 689 -41.04 0.81 6.84
N ASP A 690 -41.01 -0.33 6.16
CA ASP A 690 -39.98 -0.63 5.16
C ASP A 690 -40.22 0.19 3.89
N ILE A 691 -41.49 0.34 3.48
CA ILE A 691 -41.87 1.20 2.35
C ILE A 691 -41.62 2.68 2.69
N LEU A 692 -41.95 3.09 3.91
CA LEU A 692 -41.67 4.45 4.40
C LEU A 692 -40.17 4.74 4.35
N SER A 693 -39.33 3.80 4.82
CA SER A 693 -37.87 3.91 4.79
C SER A 693 -37.35 4.02 3.35
N LEU A 694 -37.86 3.20 2.43
CA LEU A 694 -37.53 3.27 1.01
C LEU A 694 -37.88 4.64 0.42
N ILE A 695 -39.07 5.17 0.69
CA ILE A 695 -39.49 6.49 0.18
C ILE A 695 -38.66 7.62 0.82
N GLN A 696 -38.33 7.53 2.11
CA GLN A 696 -37.47 8.49 2.82
C GLN A 696 -36.03 8.50 2.29
N SER A 697 -35.58 7.40 1.67
CA SER A 697 -34.27 7.34 1.04
C SER A 697 -34.19 8.21 -0.23
N VAL A 698 -35.32 8.42 -0.92
CA VAL A 698 -35.38 9.18 -2.19
C VAL A 698 -35.96 10.60 -2.03
N GLY A 699 -36.67 10.88 -0.94
CA GLY A 699 -37.34 12.16 -0.70
C GLY A 699 -37.50 12.56 0.76
N ASN A 700 -37.72 13.85 0.99
CA ASN A 700 -38.16 14.43 2.25
C ASN A 700 -39.69 14.34 2.30
N ILE A 701 -40.22 13.70 3.33
CA ILE A 701 -41.66 13.62 3.53
C ILE A 701 -42.09 14.86 4.31
N ASN A 702 -42.74 15.79 3.61
CA ASN A 702 -43.19 17.05 4.19
C ASN A 702 -44.45 16.88 5.02
N ASN A 703 -45.28 15.91 4.64
CA ASN A 703 -46.46 15.56 5.40
C ASN A 703 -46.95 14.15 5.09
N ILE A 704 -47.69 13.55 6.02
CA ILE A 704 -48.33 12.25 5.88
C ILE A 704 -49.80 12.41 6.22
N VAL A 705 -50.69 12.11 5.26
CA VAL A 705 -52.14 12.12 5.45
C VAL A 705 -52.65 10.70 5.58
N ASN A 706 -53.15 10.35 6.76
CA ASN A 706 -53.69 9.03 7.03
C ASN A 706 -55.19 8.98 6.66
N THR A 707 -55.58 8.04 5.79
CA THR A 707 -56.96 7.93 5.28
C THR A 707 -57.85 6.95 6.08
N SER A 708 -57.36 6.37 7.18
CA SER A 708 -58.09 5.37 7.99
C SER A 708 -59.41 5.86 8.61
N HIS A 709 -59.62 7.18 8.74
CA HIS A 709 -60.86 7.79 9.24
C HIS A 709 -61.50 8.79 8.24
N PHE A 710 -61.25 8.57 6.95
CA PHE A 710 -61.78 9.21 5.73
C PHE A 710 -62.56 10.55 5.86
N ASP A 711 -61.85 11.68 5.69
CA ASP A 711 -62.43 12.93 5.16
C ASP A 711 -61.50 13.54 4.09
N VAL A 712 -62.01 13.65 2.87
CA VAL A 712 -61.32 14.25 1.71
C VAL A 712 -60.96 15.72 1.96
N LYS A 713 -61.66 16.41 2.88
CA LYS A 713 -61.33 17.79 3.29
C LYS A 713 -59.96 17.91 3.96
N GLU A 714 -59.49 16.89 4.65
CA GLU A 714 -58.19 16.95 5.35
C GLU A 714 -57.02 16.93 4.36
N ILE A 715 -57.13 16.13 3.29
CA ILE A 715 -56.19 16.13 2.16
C ILE A 715 -56.12 17.52 1.54
N ARG A 716 -57.28 18.14 1.32
CA ARG A 716 -57.39 19.50 0.79
C ARG A 716 -56.69 20.52 1.67
N GLU A 717 -56.91 20.49 2.99
CA GLU A 717 -56.25 21.40 3.93
C GLU A 717 -54.74 21.20 3.98
N VAL A 718 -54.27 19.96 4.00
CA VAL A 718 -52.84 19.63 4.03
C VAL A 718 -52.13 20.12 2.78
N ILE A 719 -52.71 19.90 1.60
CA ILE A 719 -52.11 20.33 0.33
C ILE A 719 -52.10 21.86 0.22
N LEU A 720 -53.19 22.54 0.62
CA LEU A 720 -53.24 24.01 0.63
C LEU A 720 -52.21 24.64 1.58
N ARG A 721 -51.86 23.96 2.69
CA ARG A 721 -50.83 24.43 3.65
C ARG A 721 -49.41 24.10 3.20
N ASN A 722 -49.22 23.15 2.28
CA ASN A 722 -47.91 22.67 1.83
C ASN A 722 -47.76 22.90 0.33
N THR A 723 -47.44 24.14 -0.08
CA THR A 723 -47.37 24.52 -1.51
C THR A 723 -46.06 24.12 -2.21
N ASN A 724 -45.07 23.61 -1.47
CA ASN A 724 -43.75 23.26 -1.99
C ASN A 724 -43.54 21.74 -1.95
N PHE A 725 -43.94 21.05 -3.03
CA PHE A 725 -43.73 19.61 -3.22
C PHE A 725 -43.43 19.27 -4.69
N ASP A 726 -42.67 18.21 -4.87
CA ASP A 726 -42.36 17.59 -6.17
C ASP A 726 -43.43 16.56 -6.55
N TYR A 727 -43.82 15.67 -5.61
CA TYR A 727 -44.82 14.63 -5.84
C TYR A 727 -45.78 14.44 -4.65
N ILE A 728 -47.03 14.10 -4.97
CA ILE A 728 -48.01 13.49 -4.04
C ILE A 728 -47.99 11.99 -4.29
N VAL A 729 -47.50 11.22 -3.32
CA VAL A 729 -47.40 9.76 -3.38
C VAL A 729 -48.64 9.18 -2.73
N ILE A 730 -49.48 8.55 -3.55
CA ILE A 730 -50.69 7.88 -3.10
C ILE A 730 -50.35 6.42 -2.82
N MET A 731 -50.62 5.99 -1.60
CA MET A 731 -50.43 4.64 -1.07
C MET A 731 -51.78 4.09 -0.60
N GLU A 732 -52.77 4.11 -1.48
CA GLU A 732 -54.13 3.63 -1.21
C GLU A 732 -54.40 2.39 -2.04
N LYS A 733 -54.86 1.31 -1.39
CA LYS A 733 -55.17 0.03 -2.04
C LYS A 733 -56.65 -0.11 -2.39
N ASP A 734 -57.51 0.70 -1.76
CA ASP A 734 -58.93 0.75 -2.06
C ASP A 734 -59.18 1.63 -3.29
N ASP A 735 -59.66 1.04 -4.38
CA ASP A 735 -59.88 1.71 -5.67
C ASP A 735 -60.86 2.89 -5.58
N ASP A 736 -61.88 2.81 -4.72
CA ASP A 736 -62.89 3.86 -4.60
C ASP A 736 -62.34 5.04 -3.79
N LYS A 737 -61.57 4.77 -2.73
CA LYS A 737 -60.82 5.80 -2.00
C LYS A 737 -59.77 6.45 -2.90
N PHE A 738 -59.02 5.66 -3.67
CA PHE A 738 -58.03 6.17 -4.64
C PHE A 738 -58.66 7.15 -5.64
N LYS A 739 -59.76 6.76 -6.30
CA LYS A 739 -60.48 7.64 -7.25
C LYS A 739 -60.99 8.92 -6.60
N SER A 740 -61.46 8.82 -5.35
CA SER A 740 -61.92 9.98 -4.58
C SER A 740 -60.77 10.96 -4.29
N ILE A 741 -59.60 10.45 -3.89
CA ILE A 741 -58.38 11.24 -3.67
C ILE A 741 -57.98 11.95 -4.97
N ILE A 742 -57.86 11.22 -6.08
CA ILE A 742 -57.53 11.78 -7.39
C ILE A 742 -58.51 12.89 -7.79
N SER A 743 -59.81 12.65 -7.64
CA SER A 743 -60.84 13.64 -8.00
C SER A 743 -60.68 14.95 -7.22
N GLU A 744 -60.35 14.89 -5.93
CA GLU A 744 -60.09 16.09 -5.13
C GLU A 744 -58.78 16.79 -5.52
N LEU A 745 -57.70 16.03 -5.78
CA LEU A 745 -56.44 16.58 -6.27
C LEU A 745 -56.64 17.34 -7.59
N MET A 746 -57.47 16.80 -8.50
CA MET A 746 -57.83 17.46 -9.75
C MET A 746 -58.66 18.73 -9.51
N LEU A 747 -59.60 18.73 -8.56
CA LEU A 747 -60.36 19.94 -8.17
C LEU A 747 -59.46 21.05 -7.60
N LEU A 748 -58.30 20.69 -7.05
CA LEU A 748 -57.28 21.61 -6.57
C LEU A 748 -56.31 22.09 -7.67
N ASN A 749 -56.57 21.74 -8.94
CA ASN A 749 -55.69 22.00 -10.08
C ASN A 749 -54.26 21.48 -9.87
N ILE A 750 -54.09 20.35 -9.17
CA ILE A 750 -52.79 19.67 -9.13
C ILE A 750 -52.55 18.99 -10.47
N ASP A 751 -51.36 19.22 -11.03
CA ASP A 751 -50.91 18.57 -12.26
C ASP A 751 -50.81 17.05 -12.06
N GLU A 752 -51.43 16.28 -12.94
CA GLU A 752 -51.43 14.81 -12.89
C GLU A 752 -50.01 14.23 -12.90
N SER A 753 -49.05 14.90 -13.54
CA SER A 753 -47.63 14.49 -13.55
C SER A 753 -46.95 14.56 -12.18
N LYS A 754 -47.54 15.27 -11.21
CA LYS A 754 -47.08 15.32 -9.82
C LYS A 754 -47.75 14.29 -8.93
N ILE A 755 -48.71 13.53 -9.44
CA ILE A 755 -49.40 12.48 -8.69
C ILE A 755 -48.73 11.14 -9.00
N PHE A 756 -48.31 10.44 -7.95
CA PHE A 756 -47.63 9.17 -8.06
C PHE A 756 -48.42 8.08 -7.33
N ASP A 757 -49.06 7.19 -8.10
CA ASP A 757 -49.68 5.99 -7.56
C ASP A 757 -48.60 4.94 -7.28
N PHE A 758 -48.28 4.72 -6.00
CA PHE A 758 -47.23 3.81 -5.58
C PHE A 758 -47.50 2.36 -6.00
N TYR A 759 -48.75 1.90 -5.94
CA TYR A 759 -49.10 0.49 -6.17
C TYR A 759 -49.34 0.15 -7.64
N SER A 760 -49.53 1.14 -8.51
CA SER A 760 -49.60 0.93 -9.97
C SER A 760 -48.27 0.49 -10.60
N TYR A 761 -47.14 0.72 -9.92
CA TYR A 761 -45.81 0.40 -10.43
C TYR A 761 -45.26 -0.91 -9.87
N ASN A 762 -44.50 -1.62 -10.70
CA ASN A 762 -43.74 -2.80 -10.30
C ASN A 762 -42.32 -2.38 -9.89
N TYR A 763 -41.86 -2.81 -8.71
CA TYR A 763 -40.50 -2.54 -8.18
C TYR A 763 -39.65 -3.81 -8.17
N PRO A 764 -39.26 -4.34 -9.34
CA PRO A 764 -38.46 -5.56 -9.40
C PRO A 764 -37.05 -5.31 -8.87
N TYR A 765 -36.55 -6.23 -8.05
CA TYR A 765 -35.11 -6.34 -7.80
C TYR A 765 -34.45 -7.01 -9.01
N TYR A 766 -33.60 -6.26 -9.71
CA TYR A 766 -32.75 -6.80 -10.77
C TYR A 766 -31.31 -6.88 -10.31
N ILE A 767 -30.68 -8.02 -10.59
CA ILE A 767 -29.24 -8.18 -10.42
C ILE A 767 -28.55 -7.48 -11.61
N GLU A 768 -27.98 -6.31 -11.34
CA GLU A 768 -27.36 -5.42 -12.32
C GLU A 768 -25.87 -5.24 -12.06
N GLY A 769 -25.08 -5.06 -13.12
CA GLY A 769 -23.61 -4.96 -13.03
C GLY A 769 -23.01 -3.60 -13.38
N PHE A 770 -23.84 -2.57 -13.60
CA PHE A 770 -23.35 -1.30 -14.15
C PHE A 770 -22.31 -0.63 -13.23
N GLU A 771 -22.61 -0.45 -11.94
CA GLU A 771 -21.69 0.17 -10.98
C GLU A 771 -20.40 -0.66 -10.84
N TYR A 772 -20.50 -1.99 -10.74
CA TYR A 772 -19.34 -2.89 -10.70
C TYR A 772 -18.46 -2.75 -11.95
N LYS A 773 -19.07 -2.74 -13.14
CA LYS A 773 -18.35 -2.57 -14.41
C LYS A 773 -17.73 -1.18 -14.49
N LEU A 774 -18.42 -0.12 -14.08
CA LEU A 774 -17.89 1.23 -14.08
C LEU A 774 -16.70 1.37 -13.12
N ASN A 775 -16.81 0.86 -11.89
CA ASN A 775 -15.70 0.85 -10.92
C ASN A 775 -14.50 0.04 -11.43
N SER A 776 -14.76 -1.11 -12.07
CA SER A 776 -13.71 -1.95 -12.68
C SER A 776 -13.03 -1.26 -13.87
N PHE A 777 -13.80 -0.54 -14.69
CA PHE A 777 -13.30 0.25 -15.80
C PHE A 777 -12.37 1.37 -15.32
N LEU A 778 -12.75 2.10 -14.27
CA LEU A 778 -11.97 3.23 -13.73
C LEU A 778 -10.60 2.80 -13.16
N LYS A 779 -10.43 1.52 -12.82
CA LYS A 779 -9.16 0.94 -12.38
C LYS A 779 -8.21 0.61 -13.54
N LYS A 780 -8.69 0.58 -14.79
CA LYS A 780 -7.84 0.27 -15.95
C LYS A 780 -7.00 1.49 -16.32
N SER A 781 -5.73 1.25 -16.66
CA SER A 781 -4.81 2.29 -17.15
C SER A 781 -4.90 2.49 -18.66
N ARG A 782 -5.39 1.49 -19.40
CA ARG A 782 -5.49 1.48 -20.86
C ARG A 782 -6.58 0.52 -21.35
N ILE A 783 -7.34 0.96 -22.35
CA ILE A 783 -8.37 0.17 -23.04
C ILE A 783 -8.30 0.54 -24.53
N ASP A 784 -8.12 -0.46 -25.39
CA ASP A 784 -8.06 -0.34 -26.84
C ASP A 784 -9.39 -0.75 -27.50
N MET A 785 -10.17 -1.64 -26.87
CA MET A 785 -11.48 -2.08 -27.35
C MET A 785 -12.56 -2.03 -26.27
N LEU A 786 -13.72 -1.45 -26.59
CA LEU A 786 -14.90 -1.45 -25.74
C LEU A 786 -15.98 -2.38 -26.32
N VAL A 787 -16.62 -3.19 -25.48
CA VAL A 787 -17.81 -3.97 -25.87
C VAL A 787 -19.05 -3.33 -25.26
N THR A 788 -20.06 -3.03 -26.05
CA THR A 788 -21.37 -2.52 -25.62
C THR A 788 -22.51 -3.32 -26.28
N GLY A 789 -23.76 -2.98 -25.97
CA GLY A 789 -24.94 -3.57 -26.59
C GLY A 789 -25.72 -4.52 -25.70
N LEU A 790 -26.55 -5.35 -26.33
CA LEU A 790 -27.53 -6.22 -25.68
C LEU A 790 -26.88 -7.32 -24.81
N SER A 791 -27.73 -8.00 -24.04
CA SER A 791 -27.38 -9.11 -23.13
C SER A 791 -26.54 -10.22 -23.77
N TYR A 792 -26.66 -10.45 -25.08
CA TYR A 792 -25.86 -11.40 -25.85
C TYR A 792 -24.36 -11.15 -25.63
N GLY A 793 -23.91 -9.89 -25.74
CA GLY A 793 -22.53 -9.50 -25.52
C GLY A 793 -22.10 -9.52 -24.05
N GLU A 794 -23.03 -9.44 -23.09
CA GLU A 794 -22.70 -9.38 -21.66
C GLU A 794 -21.97 -10.64 -21.19
N ILE A 795 -22.41 -11.82 -21.66
CA ILE A 795 -21.82 -13.12 -21.32
C ILE A 795 -21.25 -13.87 -22.52
N GLY A 796 -21.51 -13.40 -23.74
CA GLY A 796 -21.03 -14.05 -24.96
C GLY A 796 -19.62 -13.67 -25.40
N LEU A 797 -18.96 -12.70 -24.74
CA LEU A 797 -17.61 -12.24 -25.08
C LEU A 797 -16.70 -12.25 -23.84
N ASP A 798 -15.60 -12.99 -23.91
CA ASP A 798 -14.58 -13.05 -22.87
C ASP A 798 -13.42 -12.09 -23.18
N CYS A 799 -13.44 -10.90 -22.57
CA CYS A 799 -12.38 -9.91 -22.77
C CYS A 799 -10.99 -10.37 -22.33
N ASN A 800 -10.88 -11.42 -21.49
CA ASN A 800 -9.57 -11.96 -21.11
C ASN A 800 -8.90 -12.76 -22.23
N LYS A 801 -9.65 -13.12 -23.28
CA LYS A 801 -9.17 -13.85 -24.46
C LYS A 801 -8.88 -12.94 -25.66
N ILE A 802 -9.14 -11.64 -25.52
CA ILE A 802 -8.88 -10.64 -26.55
C ILE A 802 -7.45 -10.12 -26.36
N ASN A 803 -6.63 -10.21 -27.41
CA ASN A 803 -5.18 -9.92 -27.33
C ASN A 803 -4.82 -8.43 -27.30
N ILE A 804 -5.83 -7.55 -27.31
CA ILE A 804 -5.69 -6.12 -27.02
C ILE A 804 -6.44 -5.77 -25.73
N PRO A 805 -5.99 -4.76 -24.98
CA PRO A 805 -6.68 -4.31 -23.77
C PRO A 805 -8.15 -4.03 -24.07
N SER A 806 -9.06 -4.80 -23.48
CA SER A 806 -10.48 -4.73 -23.79
C SER A 806 -11.33 -4.70 -22.52
N PHE A 807 -12.55 -4.15 -22.63
CA PHE A 807 -13.47 -4.06 -21.52
C PHE A 807 -14.93 -4.21 -21.96
N ASN A 808 -15.72 -4.99 -21.21
CA ASN A 808 -17.11 -5.32 -21.55
C ASN A 808 -18.14 -4.57 -20.71
N PHE A 809 -18.81 -3.62 -21.35
CA PHE A 809 -19.93 -2.84 -20.83
C PHE A 809 -21.31 -3.27 -21.33
N ALA A 810 -21.43 -4.33 -22.13
CA ALA A 810 -22.74 -4.83 -22.53
C ALA A 810 -23.53 -5.29 -21.30
N LEU A 811 -24.83 -5.02 -21.27
CA LEU A 811 -25.72 -5.33 -20.15
C LEU A 811 -27.08 -5.81 -20.63
N SER A 812 -27.76 -6.53 -19.75
CA SER A 812 -29.09 -7.04 -20.03
C SER A 812 -30.10 -5.93 -20.35
N GLY A 813 -30.79 -6.05 -21.48
CA GLY A 813 -31.77 -5.06 -21.97
C GLY A 813 -31.17 -3.72 -22.43
N GLN A 814 -29.85 -3.56 -22.53
CA GLN A 814 -29.24 -2.33 -23.03
C GLN A 814 -29.55 -2.12 -24.52
N ASP A 815 -30.02 -0.93 -24.88
CA ASP A 815 -30.35 -0.55 -26.25
C ASP A 815 -29.32 0.45 -26.84
N ILE A 816 -29.54 0.83 -28.10
CA ILE A 816 -28.64 1.71 -28.86
C ILE A 816 -28.55 3.11 -28.23
N PHE A 817 -29.61 3.58 -27.57
CA PHE A 817 -29.59 4.87 -26.87
C PHE A 817 -28.62 4.83 -25.70
N PHE A 818 -28.71 3.82 -24.85
CA PHE A 818 -27.82 3.69 -23.70
C PHE A 818 -26.39 3.30 -24.10
N ASP A 819 -26.19 2.59 -25.22
CA ASP A 819 -24.85 2.43 -25.81
C ASP A 819 -24.19 3.78 -26.11
N TYR A 820 -24.91 4.66 -26.81
CA TYR A 820 -24.45 5.99 -27.16
C TYR A 820 -24.19 6.85 -25.92
N GLN A 821 -25.13 6.90 -24.97
CA GLN A 821 -25.01 7.72 -23.77
C GLN A 821 -23.86 7.25 -22.87
N LEU A 822 -23.71 5.92 -22.71
CA LEU A 822 -22.59 5.35 -21.98
C LEU A 822 -21.27 5.72 -22.65
N PHE A 823 -21.15 5.52 -23.96
CA PHE A 823 -19.92 5.86 -24.66
C PHE A 823 -19.58 7.36 -24.54
N LYS A 824 -20.57 8.24 -24.75
CA LYS A 824 -20.44 9.69 -24.56
C LYS A 824 -19.97 10.05 -23.16
N PHE A 825 -20.49 9.38 -22.13
CA PHE A 825 -20.05 9.56 -20.75
C PHE A 825 -18.61 9.09 -20.55
N LEU A 826 -18.23 7.93 -21.10
CA LEU A 826 -16.88 7.38 -20.97
C LEU A 826 -15.81 8.27 -21.66
N LEU A 827 -16.18 9.05 -22.67
CA LEU A 827 -15.28 10.03 -23.30
C LEU A 827 -14.85 11.17 -22.35
N LYS A 828 -15.50 11.34 -21.19
CA LYS A 828 -15.06 12.33 -20.17
C LYS A 828 -13.76 11.91 -19.47
N PHE A 829 -13.34 10.64 -19.56
CA PHE A 829 -12.16 10.11 -18.88
C PHE A 829 -10.91 10.17 -19.79
N SER A 830 -10.21 11.30 -19.78
CA SER A 830 -9.12 11.65 -20.71
C SER A 830 -7.93 10.68 -20.73
N ASN A 831 -7.61 10.03 -19.61
CA ASN A 831 -6.56 9.01 -19.51
C ASN A 831 -6.91 7.71 -20.27
N LEU A 832 -8.20 7.46 -20.50
CA LEU A 832 -8.69 6.25 -21.18
C LEU A 832 -9.18 6.55 -22.60
N LYS A 833 -9.75 7.75 -22.83
CA LYS A 833 -10.23 8.25 -24.14
C LYS A 833 -9.20 8.09 -25.27
N ASN A 834 -7.94 8.42 -25.00
CA ASN A 834 -6.92 8.53 -26.04
C ASN A 834 -6.45 7.17 -26.62
N ASN A 835 -6.91 6.06 -26.05
CA ASN A 835 -6.42 4.72 -26.42
C ASN A 835 -7.47 3.83 -27.11
N ILE A 836 -8.78 4.18 -27.01
CA ILE A 836 -9.84 3.37 -27.61
C ILE A 836 -9.74 3.47 -29.13
N LYS A 837 -9.65 2.30 -29.79
CA LYS A 837 -9.58 2.16 -31.24
C LYS A 837 -10.81 1.47 -31.81
N TYR A 838 -11.43 0.58 -31.04
CA TYR A 838 -12.55 -0.24 -31.47
C TYR A 838 -13.70 -0.16 -30.48
N VAL A 839 -14.92 -0.11 -31.02
CA VAL A 839 -16.14 -0.30 -30.23
C VAL A 839 -16.95 -1.43 -30.88
N LEU A 840 -17.04 -2.55 -30.18
CA LEU A 840 -17.84 -3.70 -30.56
C LEU A 840 -19.25 -3.54 -30.00
N ILE A 841 -20.23 -3.42 -30.88
CA ILE A 841 -21.64 -3.22 -30.52
C ILE A 841 -22.40 -4.52 -30.80
N SER A 842 -22.78 -5.20 -29.71
CA SER A 842 -23.57 -6.42 -29.75
C SER A 842 -25.04 -6.12 -30.07
N MET A 843 -25.55 -6.66 -31.19
CA MET A 843 -26.92 -6.42 -31.66
C MET A 843 -27.65 -7.73 -31.97
N GLY A 844 -28.95 -7.76 -31.69
CA GLY A 844 -29.88 -8.72 -32.27
C GLY A 844 -30.57 -8.11 -33.50
N TYR A 845 -31.17 -8.93 -34.37
CA TYR A 845 -31.85 -8.42 -35.57
C TYR A 845 -32.99 -7.43 -35.26
N TYR A 846 -33.59 -7.55 -34.08
CA TYR A 846 -34.67 -6.67 -33.63
C TYR A 846 -34.17 -5.35 -32.99
N ALA A 847 -32.85 -5.12 -32.88
CA ALA A 847 -32.28 -4.02 -32.08
C ALA A 847 -32.82 -2.64 -32.46
N PHE A 848 -33.10 -2.36 -33.73
CA PHE A 848 -33.69 -1.09 -34.16
C PHE A 848 -35.15 -0.92 -33.73
N ASP A 849 -35.90 -1.99 -33.51
CA ASP A 849 -37.26 -1.93 -32.98
C ASP A 849 -37.31 -1.92 -31.46
N TYR A 850 -36.19 -2.09 -30.77
CA TYR A 850 -36.15 -2.19 -29.32
C TYR A 850 -35.85 -0.85 -28.66
N ASP A 851 -36.63 -0.53 -27.63
CA ASP A 851 -36.46 0.65 -26.78
C ASP A 851 -36.67 0.18 -25.34
N LEU A 852 -35.62 0.27 -24.52
CA LEU A 852 -35.64 -0.16 -23.13
C LEU A 852 -36.67 0.64 -22.32
N SER A 853 -36.82 1.95 -22.61
CA SER A 853 -37.75 2.83 -21.90
C SER A 853 -39.23 2.51 -22.15
N LYS A 854 -39.53 1.81 -23.26
CA LYS A 854 -40.86 1.32 -23.60
C LYS A 854 -41.06 -0.18 -23.33
N ALA A 855 -40.03 -0.88 -22.85
CA ALA A 855 -40.09 -2.31 -22.58
C ALA A 855 -40.63 -2.63 -21.17
N GLU A 856 -41.01 -3.89 -20.93
CA GLU A 856 -41.39 -4.37 -19.58
C GLU A 856 -40.27 -4.22 -18.55
N GLN A 857 -39.02 -4.14 -19.01
CA GLN A 857 -37.82 -4.01 -18.18
C GLN A 857 -37.35 -2.55 -18.08
N CYS A 858 -38.21 -1.57 -18.38
CA CYS A 858 -37.86 -0.15 -18.36
C CYS A 858 -37.31 0.34 -17.02
N THR A 859 -37.65 -0.31 -15.91
CA THR A 859 -37.08 0.00 -14.59
C THR A 859 -35.58 -0.23 -14.51
N ARG A 860 -34.97 -1.04 -15.39
CA ARG A 860 -33.49 -1.17 -15.49
C ARG A 860 -32.77 0.14 -15.81
N ILE A 861 -33.49 1.15 -16.31
CA ILE A 861 -32.95 2.50 -16.58
C ILE A 861 -32.38 3.17 -15.34
N HIS A 862 -32.81 2.76 -14.13
CA HIS A 862 -32.30 3.30 -12.88
C HIS A 862 -30.76 3.24 -12.79
N ARG A 863 -30.14 2.21 -13.37
CA ARG A 863 -28.68 2.00 -13.42
C ARG A 863 -27.94 3.06 -14.23
N TYR A 864 -28.61 3.68 -15.21
CA TYR A 864 -28.05 4.74 -16.03
C TYR A 864 -28.41 6.12 -15.49
N TYR A 865 -29.63 6.29 -14.99
CA TYR A 865 -30.11 7.59 -14.53
C TYR A 865 -29.22 8.17 -13.41
N ALA A 866 -28.73 7.33 -12.49
CA ALA A 866 -27.91 7.77 -11.36
C ALA A 866 -26.59 8.43 -11.77
N ASP A 867 -25.93 7.90 -12.82
CA ASP A 867 -24.60 8.33 -13.25
C ASP A 867 -24.60 9.13 -14.56
N LEU A 868 -25.43 8.73 -15.53
CA LEU A 868 -25.56 9.37 -16.85
C LEU A 868 -26.58 10.51 -16.85
N GLY A 869 -27.61 10.43 -15.99
CA GLY A 869 -28.69 11.41 -15.93
C GLY A 869 -29.74 11.30 -17.05
N GLU A 870 -29.74 10.19 -17.78
CA GLU A 870 -30.55 9.98 -18.98
C GLU A 870 -31.64 8.92 -18.73
N THR A 871 -32.86 9.19 -19.20
CA THR A 871 -34.01 8.29 -19.05
C THR A 871 -34.63 7.85 -20.37
N HIS A 872 -34.08 8.34 -21.50
CA HIS A 872 -34.65 8.18 -22.83
C HIS A 872 -36.12 8.65 -22.87
N ASN A 873 -37.09 7.80 -23.23
CA ASN A 873 -38.51 8.15 -23.24
C ASN A 873 -39.22 7.85 -21.90
N TYR A 874 -38.49 7.52 -20.83
CA TYR A 874 -39.06 7.23 -19.52
C TYR A 874 -39.19 8.50 -18.66
N ASN A 875 -40.41 8.91 -18.33
CA ASN A 875 -40.66 10.20 -17.69
C ASN A 875 -40.79 10.14 -16.16
N ASN A 876 -40.94 8.95 -15.57
CA ASN A 876 -41.20 8.84 -14.12
C ASN A 876 -39.89 8.74 -13.31
N ILE A 877 -39.35 9.89 -12.92
CA ILE A 877 -38.10 10.01 -12.17
C ILE A 877 -38.21 9.39 -10.77
N LEU A 878 -39.32 9.61 -10.06
CA LEU A 878 -39.53 9.07 -8.71
C LEU A 878 -39.48 7.54 -8.73
N HIS A 879 -40.12 6.90 -9.73
CA HIS A 879 -40.06 5.46 -9.89
C HIS A 879 -38.63 4.95 -10.09
N LEU A 880 -37.84 5.58 -10.97
CA LEU A 880 -36.45 5.17 -11.20
C LEU A 880 -35.58 5.33 -9.94
N ARG A 881 -35.79 6.40 -9.16
CA ARG A 881 -35.08 6.61 -7.90
C ARG A 881 -35.45 5.54 -6.86
N LEU A 882 -36.72 5.17 -6.77
CA LEU A 882 -37.18 4.08 -5.89
C LEU A 882 -36.60 2.73 -6.30
N CYS A 883 -36.57 2.40 -7.60
CA CYS A 883 -35.91 1.20 -8.11
C CYS A 883 -34.41 1.18 -7.76
N ASN A 884 -33.71 2.32 -7.92
CA ASN A 884 -32.30 2.43 -7.56
C ASN A 884 -32.07 2.27 -6.04
N ALA A 885 -32.91 2.90 -5.22
CA ALA A 885 -32.82 2.79 -3.77
C ALA A 885 -33.02 1.34 -3.33
N LEU A 886 -34.02 0.65 -3.88
CA LEU A 886 -34.26 -0.77 -3.63
C LEU A 886 -33.05 -1.63 -4.05
N TYR A 887 -32.48 -1.39 -5.23
CA TYR A 887 -31.26 -2.06 -5.68
C TYR A 887 -30.08 -1.87 -4.70
N LYS A 888 -29.90 -0.66 -4.17
CA LYS A 888 -28.81 -0.32 -3.22
C LYS A 888 -29.00 -0.85 -1.80
N MET A 889 -30.18 -1.35 -1.45
CA MET A 889 -30.41 -2.03 -0.17
C MET A 889 -29.80 -3.44 -0.15
N HIS A 890 -29.34 -3.96 -1.28
CA HIS A 890 -28.70 -5.27 -1.42
C HIS A 890 -27.19 -5.16 -1.68
N ASP A 891 -26.48 -6.28 -1.50
CA ASP A 891 -25.06 -6.40 -1.86
C ASP A 891 -24.91 -6.62 -3.37
N TYR A 892 -25.13 -5.55 -4.13
CA TYR A 892 -25.26 -5.60 -5.57
C TYR A 892 -24.00 -6.12 -6.29
N GLU A 893 -22.80 -5.85 -5.76
CA GLU A 893 -21.55 -6.28 -6.39
C GLU A 893 -21.39 -7.80 -6.28
N ASN A 894 -21.66 -8.36 -5.09
CA ASN A 894 -21.59 -9.79 -4.89
C ASN A 894 -22.73 -10.52 -5.61
N ASP A 895 -23.95 -9.99 -5.57
CA ASP A 895 -25.10 -10.55 -6.29
C ASP A 895 -24.84 -10.59 -7.80
N TYR A 896 -24.28 -9.52 -8.37
CA TYR A 896 -23.92 -9.48 -9.79
C TYR A 896 -22.85 -10.50 -10.14
N LYS A 897 -21.75 -10.58 -9.37
CA LYS A 897 -20.68 -11.57 -9.61
C LYS A 897 -21.21 -12.99 -9.51
N MET A 898 -22.02 -13.29 -8.50
CA MET A 898 -22.62 -14.62 -8.32
C MET A 898 -23.56 -14.97 -9.48
N TYR A 899 -24.44 -14.05 -9.87
CA TYR A 899 -25.38 -14.28 -10.98
C TYR A 899 -24.68 -14.39 -12.33
N HIS A 900 -23.66 -13.56 -12.58
CA HIS A 900 -22.85 -13.63 -13.77
C HIS A 900 -22.09 -14.98 -13.86
N ASN A 901 -21.47 -15.40 -12.75
CA ASN A 901 -20.83 -16.71 -12.67
C ASN A 901 -21.82 -17.86 -12.83
N TYR A 902 -23.03 -17.73 -12.29
CA TYR A 902 -24.09 -18.71 -12.49
C TYR A 902 -24.44 -18.88 -13.98
N LYS A 903 -24.64 -17.78 -14.72
CA LYS A 903 -24.90 -17.84 -16.18
C LYS A 903 -23.76 -18.53 -16.94
N LEU A 904 -22.51 -18.14 -16.65
CA LEU A 904 -21.33 -18.71 -17.32
C LEU A 904 -21.20 -20.22 -17.10
N ASN A 905 -21.61 -20.74 -15.94
CA ASN A 905 -21.46 -22.15 -15.58
C ASN A 905 -22.72 -22.99 -15.79
N THR A 906 -23.81 -22.39 -16.28
CA THR A 906 -25.08 -23.10 -16.53
C THR A 906 -25.18 -23.50 -18.00
N LYS A 907 -25.70 -24.70 -18.25
CA LYS A 907 -26.02 -25.19 -19.59
C LYS A 907 -27.52 -25.07 -19.86
N LEU A 908 -27.87 -24.86 -21.13
CA LEU A 908 -29.24 -24.77 -21.61
C LEU A 908 -30.07 -25.97 -21.11
N ASN A 909 -31.17 -25.67 -20.42
CA ASN A 909 -32.08 -26.66 -19.87
C ASN A 909 -33.47 -26.52 -20.49
N LEU A 910 -33.80 -27.45 -21.38
CA LEU A 910 -35.03 -27.45 -22.17
C LEU A 910 -36.31 -27.80 -21.41
N LYS A 911 -36.30 -27.81 -20.07
CA LYS A 911 -37.48 -28.09 -19.24
C LYS A 911 -38.42 -26.88 -19.10
N ASN A 912 -37.94 -25.65 -19.29
CA ASN A 912 -38.70 -24.42 -19.03
C ASN A 912 -39.15 -23.66 -20.30
N ARG A 913 -39.53 -24.40 -21.35
CA ARG A 913 -39.74 -23.88 -22.72
C ARG A 913 -40.73 -22.73 -22.85
N LYS A 914 -41.82 -22.72 -22.08
CA LYS A 914 -42.95 -21.80 -22.30
C LYS A 914 -42.58 -20.31 -22.16
N GLN A 915 -41.65 -19.96 -21.27
CA GLN A 915 -41.26 -18.56 -21.06
C GLN A 915 -40.24 -18.11 -22.10
N GLU A 916 -39.26 -18.95 -22.42
CA GLU A 916 -38.23 -18.68 -23.43
C GLU A 916 -38.83 -18.59 -24.84
N ASP A 917 -39.80 -19.44 -25.17
CA ASP A 917 -40.55 -19.38 -26.43
C ASP A 917 -41.27 -18.03 -26.59
N LYS A 918 -41.89 -17.51 -25.52
CA LYS A 918 -42.58 -16.20 -25.56
C LYS A 918 -41.60 -15.05 -25.86
N ILE A 919 -40.43 -15.06 -25.23
CA ILE A 919 -39.40 -14.04 -25.45
C ILE A 919 -38.87 -14.12 -26.88
N ALA A 920 -38.58 -15.34 -27.36
CA ALA A 920 -38.11 -15.57 -28.72
C ALA A 920 -39.14 -15.13 -29.78
N ILE A 921 -40.42 -15.49 -29.62
CA ILE A 921 -41.51 -15.04 -30.50
C ILE A 921 -41.60 -13.52 -30.51
N ARG A 922 -41.58 -12.88 -29.32
CA ARG A 922 -41.65 -11.42 -29.22
C ARG A 922 -40.50 -10.74 -29.97
N GLN A 923 -39.27 -11.25 -29.81
CA GLN A 923 -38.09 -10.71 -30.49
C GLN A 923 -38.11 -10.97 -32.00
N ALA A 924 -38.60 -12.13 -32.44
CA ALA A 924 -38.72 -12.48 -33.85
C ALA A 924 -39.84 -11.71 -34.57
N THR A 925 -40.92 -11.36 -33.87
CA THR A 925 -42.09 -10.67 -34.45
C THR A 925 -42.09 -9.15 -34.22
N MET A 926 -41.09 -8.61 -33.53
CA MET A 926 -41.03 -7.20 -33.14
C MET A 926 -41.09 -6.26 -34.35
N ASN A 927 -42.06 -5.34 -34.35
CA ASN A 927 -42.22 -4.35 -35.42
C ASN A 927 -42.79 -3.04 -34.86
N TYR A 928 -41.91 -2.08 -34.56
CA TYR A 928 -42.25 -0.79 -33.99
C TYR A 928 -41.66 0.33 -34.87
N PRO A 929 -42.35 0.73 -35.95
CA PRO A 929 -41.80 1.64 -36.97
C PRO A 929 -41.31 3.00 -36.43
N GLU A 930 -41.98 3.57 -35.44
CA GLU A 930 -41.57 4.84 -34.83
C GLU A 930 -40.28 4.67 -34.01
N THR A 931 -40.19 3.63 -33.17
CA THR A 931 -38.96 3.27 -32.45
C THR A 931 -37.81 3.01 -33.44
N ARG A 932 -38.09 2.32 -34.55
CA ARG A 932 -37.11 2.11 -35.63
C ARG A 932 -36.59 3.42 -36.20
N LYS A 933 -37.48 4.37 -36.48
CA LYS A 933 -37.11 5.69 -37.01
C LYS A 933 -36.22 6.46 -36.03
N GLU A 934 -36.58 6.45 -34.75
CA GLU A 934 -35.82 7.05 -33.66
C GLU A 934 -34.43 6.40 -33.50
N ASN A 935 -34.37 5.07 -33.40
CA ASN A 935 -33.12 4.33 -33.23
C ASN A 935 -32.19 4.45 -34.44
N LYS A 936 -32.72 4.62 -35.66
CA LYS A 936 -31.89 4.98 -36.82
C LYS A 936 -31.20 6.32 -36.62
N LEU A 937 -31.91 7.32 -36.08
CA LEU A 937 -31.31 8.63 -35.79
C LEU A 937 -30.25 8.52 -34.69
N ILE A 938 -30.54 7.81 -33.60
CA ILE A 938 -29.59 7.60 -32.50
C ILE A 938 -28.35 6.85 -32.98
N PHE A 939 -28.53 5.79 -33.77
CA PHE A 939 -27.41 5.04 -34.34
C PHE A 939 -26.55 5.90 -35.26
N LYS A 940 -27.16 6.78 -36.06
CA LYS A 940 -26.43 7.78 -36.85
C LYS A 940 -25.56 8.67 -35.95
N ILE A 941 -26.15 9.25 -34.91
CA ILE A 941 -25.44 10.13 -33.96
C ILE A 941 -24.30 9.37 -33.28
N TYR A 942 -24.51 8.10 -32.95
CA TYR A 942 -23.47 7.28 -32.35
C TYR A 942 -22.32 7.02 -33.32
N LEU A 943 -22.61 6.67 -34.58
CA LEU A 943 -21.59 6.51 -35.61
C LEU A 943 -20.83 7.81 -35.91
N ASP A 944 -21.51 8.96 -35.90
CA ASP A 944 -20.88 10.28 -36.02
C ASP A 944 -19.88 10.48 -34.88
N LEU A 945 -20.29 10.24 -33.62
CA LEU A 945 -19.44 10.38 -32.45
C LEU A 945 -18.20 9.45 -32.49
N LEU A 946 -18.37 8.20 -32.93
CA LEU A 946 -17.26 7.25 -33.08
C LEU A 946 -16.28 7.71 -34.17
N THR A 947 -16.82 8.19 -35.30
CA THR A 947 -16.02 8.70 -36.43
C THR A 947 -15.21 9.92 -36.03
N GLU A 948 -15.82 10.88 -35.32
CA GLU A 948 -15.15 12.09 -34.80
C GLU A 948 -13.97 11.77 -33.86
N ASN A 949 -14.01 10.62 -33.19
CA ASN A 949 -12.95 10.17 -32.29
C ASN A 949 -12.01 9.13 -32.92
N ASN A 950 -12.08 8.91 -34.24
CA ASN A 950 -11.27 7.93 -34.99
C ASN A 950 -11.41 6.48 -34.47
N ILE A 951 -12.62 6.10 -34.06
CA ILE A 951 -12.91 4.77 -33.51
C ILE A 951 -13.66 3.95 -34.55
N VAL A 952 -13.22 2.70 -34.74
CA VAL A 952 -13.82 1.76 -35.68
C VAL A 952 -14.99 1.03 -35.00
N PRO A 953 -16.23 1.20 -35.48
CA PRO A 953 -17.37 0.42 -35.01
C PRO A 953 -17.30 -1.01 -35.57
N ILE A 954 -17.56 -1.99 -34.72
CA ILE A 954 -17.67 -3.41 -35.08
C ILE A 954 -19.07 -3.87 -34.66
N ILE A 955 -19.96 -4.08 -35.62
CA ILE A 955 -21.32 -4.55 -35.34
C ILE A 955 -21.30 -6.08 -35.29
N THR A 956 -21.80 -6.66 -34.21
CA THR A 956 -21.71 -8.11 -34.00
C THR A 956 -23.05 -8.70 -33.59
N VAL A 957 -23.56 -9.63 -34.40
CA VAL A 957 -24.71 -10.50 -34.07
C VAL A 957 -24.15 -11.83 -33.60
N LEU A 958 -24.35 -12.14 -32.32
CA LEU A 958 -23.81 -13.35 -31.70
C LEU A 958 -24.57 -14.61 -32.16
N PRO A 959 -23.94 -15.80 -32.05
CA PRO A 959 -24.63 -17.05 -32.29
C PRO A 959 -25.76 -17.28 -31.28
N VAL A 960 -26.76 -18.02 -31.73
CA VAL A 960 -27.93 -18.42 -30.94
C VAL A 960 -28.16 -19.93 -31.04
N SER A 961 -28.84 -20.51 -30.05
CA SER A 961 -29.15 -21.94 -29.99
C SER A 961 -29.99 -22.39 -31.19
N LYS A 962 -29.99 -23.69 -31.49
CA LYS A 962 -30.81 -24.26 -32.57
C LYS A 962 -32.32 -24.05 -32.30
N TYR A 963 -32.72 -23.93 -31.04
CA TYR A 963 -34.11 -23.67 -30.66
C TYR A 963 -34.55 -22.24 -30.98
N TYR A 964 -33.70 -21.25 -30.71
CA TYR A 964 -34.04 -19.85 -30.96
C TYR A 964 -34.17 -19.55 -32.47
N ARG A 965 -33.37 -20.21 -33.31
CA ARG A 965 -33.41 -20.05 -34.78
C ARG A 965 -34.77 -20.37 -35.40
N LYS A 966 -35.53 -21.31 -34.82
CA LYS A 966 -36.84 -21.75 -35.32
C LYS A 966 -37.87 -20.62 -35.38
N PHE A 967 -37.69 -19.59 -34.56
CA PHE A 967 -38.59 -18.44 -34.54
C PHE A 967 -38.27 -17.41 -35.64
N TYR A 968 -37.14 -17.57 -36.35
CA TYR A 968 -36.66 -16.64 -37.37
C TYR A 968 -36.70 -17.22 -38.80
N GLU A 969 -37.52 -18.24 -39.04
CA GLU A 969 -37.58 -18.96 -40.33
C GLU A 969 -37.98 -18.10 -41.53
N ASP A 970 -38.75 -17.03 -41.31
CA ASP A 970 -39.20 -16.11 -42.37
C ASP A 970 -38.13 -15.07 -42.79
N ASN A 971 -36.99 -15.01 -42.09
CA ASN A 971 -35.92 -14.02 -42.24
C ASN A 971 -36.34 -12.54 -42.15
N TYR A 972 -37.58 -12.23 -41.76
CA TYR A 972 -38.11 -10.87 -41.80
C TYR A 972 -37.26 -9.88 -40.98
N GLN A 973 -36.88 -10.26 -39.76
CA GLN A 973 -36.03 -9.42 -38.91
C GLN A 973 -34.63 -9.23 -39.48
N LYS A 974 -34.06 -10.30 -40.05
CA LYS A 974 -32.73 -10.28 -40.64
C LYS A 974 -32.68 -9.35 -41.84
N ASP A 975 -33.62 -9.51 -42.78
CA ASP A 975 -33.68 -8.69 -44.00
C ASP A 975 -33.85 -7.21 -43.66
N LYS A 976 -34.70 -6.93 -42.67
CA LYS A 976 -34.94 -5.58 -42.15
C LYS A 976 -33.70 -4.98 -41.48
N PHE A 977 -32.98 -5.76 -40.67
CA PHE A 977 -31.72 -5.35 -40.05
C PHE A 977 -30.66 -5.00 -41.11
N TYR A 978 -30.45 -5.89 -42.09
CA TYR A 978 -29.48 -5.66 -43.16
C TYR A 978 -29.87 -4.51 -44.08
N LYS A 979 -31.16 -4.31 -44.36
CA LYS A 979 -31.63 -3.12 -45.10
C LYS A 979 -31.16 -1.84 -44.42
N ILE A 980 -31.38 -1.71 -43.11
CA ILE A 980 -30.96 -0.54 -42.33
C ILE A 980 -29.42 -0.43 -42.30
N MET A 981 -28.71 -1.53 -42.03
CA MET A 981 -27.25 -1.52 -41.98
C MET A 981 -26.60 -1.13 -43.31
N ASN A 982 -27.16 -1.59 -44.43
CA ASN A 982 -26.69 -1.25 -45.77
C ASN A 982 -26.91 0.23 -46.09
N GLU A 983 -27.99 0.85 -45.60
CA GLU A 983 -28.20 2.30 -45.71
C GLU A 983 -27.07 3.08 -45.01
N PHE A 984 -26.63 2.64 -43.82
CA PHE A 984 -25.54 3.29 -43.09
C PHE A 984 -24.15 3.02 -43.69
N LYS A 985 -23.91 1.82 -44.25
CA LYS A 985 -22.63 1.48 -44.92
C LYS A 985 -22.29 2.38 -46.10
N ILE A 986 -23.27 3.10 -46.67
CA ILE A 986 -23.01 4.09 -47.73
C ILE A 986 -22.12 5.23 -47.22
N ASN A 987 -22.33 5.66 -45.96
CA ASN A 987 -21.72 6.88 -45.42
C ASN A 987 -20.72 6.61 -44.28
N TYR A 988 -20.73 5.42 -43.68
CA TYR A 988 -19.91 5.09 -42.51
C TYR A 988 -19.10 3.82 -42.74
N LYS A 989 -17.87 3.81 -42.23
CA LYS A 989 -16.99 2.65 -42.26
C LYS A 989 -17.15 1.83 -40.98
N PHE A 990 -17.80 0.67 -41.08
CA PHE A 990 -17.89 -0.32 -40.02
C PHE A 990 -18.04 -1.72 -40.59
N GLU A 991 -17.70 -2.72 -39.78
CA GLU A 991 -17.83 -4.13 -40.14
C GLU A 991 -19.06 -4.76 -39.48
N ILE A 992 -19.63 -5.78 -40.13
CA ILE A 992 -20.78 -6.53 -39.61
C ILE A 992 -20.38 -8.00 -39.57
N PHE A 993 -20.42 -8.56 -38.36
CA PHE A 993 -20.10 -9.93 -38.05
C PHE A 993 -21.35 -10.64 -37.58
N ASP A 994 -21.95 -11.43 -38.46
CA ASP A 994 -23.21 -12.13 -38.19
C ASP A 994 -22.96 -13.63 -38.02
N TYR A 995 -23.18 -14.11 -36.80
CA TYR A 995 -23.02 -15.49 -36.38
C TYR A 995 -24.35 -16.13 -35.98
N PHE A 996 -25.49 -15.48 -36.24
CA PHE A 996 -26.80 -15.92 -35.77
C PHE A 996 -27.13 -17.36 -36.20
N HIS A 997 -26.90 -17.67 -37.49
CA HIS A 997 -27.02 -19.04 -38.03
C HIS A 997 -25.63 -19.65 -38.18
N ASN A 998 -25.03 -20.10 -37.07
CA ASN A 998 -23.72 -20.73 -37.10
C ASN A 998 -23.77 -22.17 -36.54
N ASP A 999 -23.57 -23.15 -37.41
CA ASP A 999 -23.67 -24.58 -37.07
C ASP A 999 -22.47 -25.11 -36.28
N MET A 1000 -21.45 -24.28 -36.03
CA MET A 1000 -20.33 -24.62 -35.14
C MET A 1000 -20.70 -24.50 -33.65
N PHE A 1001 -21.91 -24.03 -33.31
CA PHE A 1001 -22.40 -23.90 -31.95
C PHE A 1001 -23.50 -24.92 -31.68
N GLU A 1002 -23.30 -25.73 -30.65
CA GLU A 1002 -24.24 -26.74 -30.19
C GLU A 1002 -25.02 -26.23 -28.96
N ASP A 1003 -26.12 -26.88 -28.61
CA ASP A 1003 -26.99 -26.42 -27.52
C ASP A 1003 -26.26 -26.39 -26.15
N GLU A 1004 -25.21 -27.21 -25.98
CA GLU A 1004 -24.34 -27.18 -24.80
C GLU A 1004 -23.44 -25.96 -24.70
N ASP A 1005 -23.29 -25.16 -25.77
CA ASP A 1005 -22.54 -23.90 -25.77
C ASP A 1005 -23.37 -22.73 -25.21
N PHE A 1006 -24.65 -22.96 -24.88
CA PHE A 1006 -25.59 -21.95 -24.42
C PHE A 1006 -26.01 -22.16 -22.97
N PHE A 1007 -26.37 -21.06 -22.29
CA PHE A 1007 -27.02 -21.09 -20.97
C PHE A 1007 -28.55 -20.98 -21.12
N ASP A 1008 -29.03 -20.18 -22.08
CA ASP A 1008 -30.45 -20.07 -22.46
C ASP A 1008 -30.58 -20.04 -24.00
N TYR A 1009 -31.79 -19.83 -24.55
CA TYR A 1009 -32.01 -19.85 -26.00
C TYR A 1009 -31.08 -18.91 -26.81
N SER A 1010 -30.68 -17.77 -26.23
CA SER A 1010 -30.02 -16.67 -26.93
C SER A 1010 -28.63 -16.32 -26.40
N HIS A 1011 -28.23 -16.86 -25.24
CA HIS A 1011 -27.00 -16.49 -24.55
C HIS A 1011 -26.04 -17.66 -24.42
N LEU A 1012 -24.79 -17.42 -24.79
CA LEU A 1012 -23.70 -18.37 -24.61
C LEU A 1012 -23.38 -18.59 -23.13
N ASN A 1013 -22.89 -19.78 -22.79
CA ASN A 1013 -22.20 -20.03 -21.53
C ASN A 1013 -20.68 -19.82 -21.70
N LYS A 1014 -19.89 -20.14 -20.68
CA LYS A 1014 -18.42 -19.96 -20.69
C LYS A 1014 -17.74 -20.59 -21.92
N TYR A 1015 -18.10 -21.82 -22.27
CA TYR A 1015 -17.47 -22.55 -23.38
C TYR A 1015 -17.85 -21.94 -24.73
N GLY A 1016 -19.13 -21.60 -24.89
CA GLY A 1016 -19.61 -20.92 -26.10
C GLY A 1016 -18.99 -19.54 -26.27
N ALA A 1017 -18.89 -18.76 -25.19
CA ALA A 1017 -18.31 -17.42 -25.19
C ALA A 1017 -16.82 -17.44 -25.55
N GLU A 1018 -16.05 -18.37 -24.98
CA GLU A 1018 -14.64 -18.56 -25.33
C GLU A 1018 -14.47 -18.94 -26.81
N ARG A 1019 -15.25 -19.91 -27.30
CA ARG A 1019 -15.23 -20.33 -28.71
C ARG A 1019 -15.56 -19.16 -29.64
N PHE A 1020 -16.64 -18.43 -29.34
CA PHE A 1020 -17.06 -17.28 -30.13
C PHE A 1020 -16.02 -16.16 -30.13
N THR A 1021 -15.45 -15.84 -28.97
CA THR A 1021 -14.43 -14.80 -28.84
C THR A 1021 -13.22 -15.13 -29.71
N ASN A 1022 -12.71 -16.37 -29.64
CA ASN A 1022 -11.58 -16.80 -30.47
C ASN A 1022 -11.89 -16.69 -31.97
N MET A 1023 -13.05 -17.18 -32.40
CA MET A 1023 -13.49 -17.10 -33.80
C MET A 1023 -13.63 -15.66 -34.31
N LEU A 1024 -14.12 -14.75 -33.45
CA LEU A 1024 -14.29 -13.35 -33.81
C LEU A 1024 -12.93 -12.63 -33.91
N MET A 1025 -12.03 -12.87 -32.95
CA MET A 1025 -10.71 -12.25 -32.93
C MET A 1025 -9.83 -12.69 -34.10
N GLU A 1026 -9.87 -13.99 -34.46
CA GLU A 1026 -9.20 -14.52 -35.65
C GLU A 1026 -9.67 -13.78 -36.91
N ARG A 1027 -10.99 -13.57 -37.02
CA ARG A 1027 -11.59 -12.90 -38.18
C ARG A 1027 -11.28 -11.41 -38.24
N LEU A 1028 -11.12 -10.75 -37.09
CA LEU A 1028 -10.70 -9.35 -37.00
C LEU A 1028 -9.19 -9.15 -37.28
N GLY A 1029 -8.40 -10.23 -37.36
CA GLY A 1029 -6.95 -10.14 -37.48
C GLY A 1029 -6.27 -9.59 -36.22
N ILE A 1030 -6.94 -9.73 -35.07
CA ILE A 1030 -6.46 -9.31 -33.76
C ILE A 1030 -6.06 -10.59 -33.00
N SER A 1031 -5.05 -11.29 -33.53
CA SER A 1031 -4.51 -12.54 -32.99
C SER A 1031 -3.42 -12.33 -31.97
#